data_AF-A0AAU7XFT9-F1
#
_entry.id   AF-A0AAU7XFT9-F1
#
_cell.length_a   1.000
_cell.length_b   1.000
_cell.length_c   1.000
_cell.angle_alpha   90.00
_cell.angle_beta   90.00
_cell.angle_gamma   90.00
#
_symmetry.space_group_name_H-M   'P 1'
#
loop_
_entity.id
_entity.type
_entity.pdbx_description
1 polymer ?
#
loop_
_entity_poly.entity_id
_entity_poly.type
_entity_poly.pdbx_seq_one_letter_code
_entity_poly.pdbx_strand_id
1 'polypeptide(L)'
;MLRNVSCLRPSRLARRAAQPAVLALALLAVAPAHADDRSDLKALVAAMTVEEKLALVRGAPDPENLGGAGYLPGVPRLGIPPLRSADGPAGIEVRTEATALPAPEAVAATFDPALAEAYGGVLGREARALGMDVVLAPHVNIARLPVFHRVKDEHGEDPLLAARMGAAEIRGIQAAGAMAEVKHLAANDQFRGQDVYDFRIPERALAEIHLPPFEAAVREAGVASVMCAYNRVNGPFSCAQKELMTGFLRKRWGFDGFVTSDWNGARSFALDAGLDVEMPGTYTPSWYGRLAAKSARDPAASARLDRAVLRVLGQMKRFGLLSGASPTGGTAVVPPRPVLEFEAGAAVARKVATAGAVLLKNDGLLPIEPAETPKTVLLVGPTAERLAAGAGVERAYGVKARMVSPLEALKAAPPAGWTVDHRVGIDLEGTVIPTEHLSWTDEEDGTAQGAQGHGLVRMPTSDPNAEADIDATLDFTGGRALPEGSDLTWAGLMTVPETGIYDLMLEIGGGSGRIQLGERIVASARIGANGGVVWPWTGIVTTREGLDITTLRVKLIAGHSYQVKLFAKAQEHIRLSVRFAWVTPAARAAHLASAIAAAHKADRVVVFAHEDGQPPDRETLALPVDQDALIRALAEANPNLAVVVTAGRPVTMPWIDKVKAVLLGWYPGQEGGAALADLLTGRAEPGGRLPLTFPTTDDQTPARGHPERYQGHDEIVDYSEGLEVGYRWYDAQGETPLFPFGHGLGYTRFSWRDPLVVADGDGAVAIVTVKNEGARAGSDVVQVYLGRAAGAAPGTPPKALAGFTRVRLEAGAETRVAVKLAPRAFESWSEKDHAWRRESDERRVLIAASSRDIRFDLPLRPATTAQTGN
;
A
#
# COMPACT_ATOMS: atom_id res chain seq x y z
N MET A 1 1.37 13.81 83.80
CA MET A 1 -0.09 13.72 84.00
C MET A 1 -0.65 12.86 82.86
N LEU A 2 -0.63 11.53 82.92
CA LEU A 2 -1.56 10.58 83.56
C LEU A 2 -3.05 10.72 83.15
N ARG A 3 -3.57 9.61 82.58
CA ARG A 3 -4.98 9.13 82.35
C ARG A 3 -5.65 9.56 81.03
N ASN A 4 -6.31 8.71 80.21
CA ASN A 4 -6.75 7.29 80.22
C ASN A 4 -6.91 6.81 78.74
N VAL A 5 -6.38 5.65 78.30
CA VAL A 5 -6.97 4.28 78.20
C VAL A 5 -8.24 4.13 77.34
N SER A 6 -8.16 3.42 76.20
CA SER A 6 -8.67 2.03 76.05
C SER A 6 -8.44 1.42 74.65
N CYS A 7 -8.17 0.10 74.65
CA CYS A 7 -7.84 -0.81 73.57
C CYS A 7 -9.01 -1.11 72.59
N LEU A 8 -8.70 -1.52 71.34
CA LEU A 8 -8.82 -2.89 70.78
C LEU A 8 -8.84 -2.90 69.24
N ARG A 9 -8.31 -4.02 68.69
CA ARG A 9 -8.07 -4.39 67.29
C ARG A 9 -9.21 -4.10 66.29
N PRO A 10 -8.89 -4.04 64.98
CA PRO A 10 -9.82 -4.54 63.96
C PRO A 10 -9.29 -5.78 63.23
N SER A 11 -10.24 -6.67 63.03
CA SER A 11 -10.23 -7.95 62.32
C SER A 11 -10.18 -7.81 60.80
N ARG A 12 -9.75 -8.91 60.18
CA ARG A 12 -9.79 -9.26 58.76
C ARG A 12 -11.03 -8.73 58.02
N LEU A 13 -10.82 -8.13 56.85
CA LEU A 13 -11.81 -8.04 55.77
C LEU A 13 -11.10 -8.25 54.43
N ALA A 14 -11.81 -8.95 53.56
CA ALA A 14 -11.30 -9.70 52.44
C ALA A 14 -10.83 -8.84 51.27
N ARG A 15 -9.78 -9.33 50.59
CA ARG A 15 -9.43 -8.96 49.22
C ARG A 15 -10.64 -9.28 48.32
N ARG A 16 -11.31 -8.24 47.81
CA ARG A 16 -12.16 -8.35 46.62
C ARG A 16 -11.32 -8.02 45.41
N ALA A 17 -11.20 -8.99 44.52
CA ALA A 17 -10.69 -8.84 43.17
C ALA A 17 -11.53 -7.80 42.43
N ALA A 18 -10.86 -6.82 41.82
CA ALA A 18 -11.48 -5.92 40.87
C ALA A 18 -11.77 -6.71 39.59
N GLN A 19 -13.05 -6.92 39.29
CA GLN A 19 -13.50 -7.33 37.96
C GLN A 19 -13.23 -6.18 36.97
N PRO A 20 -12.78 -6.46 35.74
CA PRO A 20 -12.77 -5.44 34.70
C PRO A 20 -14.23 -5.17 34.30
N ALA A 21 -14.67 -3.92 34.47
CA ALA A 21 -15.94 -3.47 33.94
C ALA A 21 -15.88 -3.58 32.41
N VAL A 22 -16.72 -4.44 31.84
CA VAL A 22 -17.01 -4.50 30.42
C VAL A 22 -17.60 -3.14 30.05
N LEU A 23 -16.83 -2.32 29.34
CA LEU A 23 -17.31 -1.09 28.75
C LEU A 23 -18.29 -1.49 27.64
N ALA A 24 -19.58 -1.41 27.93
CA ALA A 24 -20.61 -1.55 26.91
C ALA A 24 -20.40 -0.41 25.90
N LEU A 25 -19.91 -0.75 24.71
CA LEU A 25 -19.97 0.12 23.55
C LEU A 25 -21.46 0.43 23.33
N ALA A 26 -21.88 1.64 23.70
CA ALA A 26 -23.15 2.16 23.24
C ALA A 26 -23.01 2.32 21.72
N LEU A 27 -23.52 1.36 20.95
CA LEU A 27 -23.90 1.62 19.57
C LEU A 27 -24.91 2.78 19.63
N LEU A 28 -24.44 3.98 19.34
CA LEU A 28 -25.30 5.02 18.81
C LEU A 28 -25.77 4.51 17.46
N ALA A 29 -26.85 3.73 17.47
CA ALA A 29 -27.68 3.55 16.30
C ALA A 29 -28.14 4.95 15.89
N VAL A 30 -27.51 5.48 14.83
CA VAL A 30 -28.04 6.63 14.11
C VAL A 30 -29.44 6.21 13.67
N ALA A 31 -30.46 6.81 14.30
CA ALA A 31 -31.84 6.67 13.90
C ALA A 31 -31.96 6.93 12.38
N PRO A 32 -32.91 6.31 11.67
CA PRO A 32 -33.09 6.60 10.25
C PRO A 32 -33.30 8.11 10.12
N ALA A 33 -32.37 8.75 9.40
CA ALA A 33 -32.45 10.17 9.11
C ALA A 33 -33.85 10.44 8.56
N HIS A 34 -34.53 11.43 9.15
CA HIS A 34 -35.69 12.05 8.54
C HIS A 34 -35.35 12.30 7.07
N ALA A 35 -36.26 12.02 6.13
CA ALA A 35 -36.05 12.26 4.71
C ALA A 35 -35.35 13.60 4.53
N ASP A 36 -34.05 13.56 4.19
CA ASP A 36 -33.14 14.70 4.25
C ASP A 36 -33.71 15.76 3.32
N ASP A 37 -34.31 16.81 3.90
CA ASP A 37 -34.89 17.90 3.13
C ASP A 37 -33.74 18.67 2.48
N ARG A 38 -33.35 18.22 1.28
CA ARG A 38 -32.32 18.85 0.44
C ARG A 38 -32.85 20.12 -0.26
N SER A 39 -33.91 20.74 0.25
CA SER A 39 -34.49 21.97 -0.31
C SER A 39 -33.47 23.12 -0.35
N ASP A 40 -32.64 23.23 0.69
CA ASP A 40 -31.54 24.18 0.79
C ASP A 40 -30.47 23.97 -0.30
N LEU A 41 -30.03 22.73 -0.51
CA LEU A 41 -29.04 22.38 -1.54
C LEU A 41 -29.62 22.59 -2.94
N LYS A 42 -30.90 22.27 -3.16
CA LYS A 42 -31.58 22.56 -4.43
C LYS A 42 -31.67 24.05 -4.71
N ALA A 43 -31.92 24.87 -3.68
CA ALA A 43 -31.91 26.32 -3.82
C ALA A 43 -30.52 26.87 -4.19
N LEU A 44 -29.45 26.34 -3.60
CA LEU A 44 -28.07 26.67 -3.98
C LEU A 44 -27.80 26.32 -5.45
N VAL A 45 -28.14 25.11 -5.89
CA VAL A 45 -27.94 24.67 -7.28
C VAL A 45 -28.78 25.49 -8.26
N ALA A 46 -30.00 25.87 -7.89
CA ALA A 46 -30.86 26.73 -8.71
C ALA A 46 -30.29 28.16 -8.85
N ALA A 47 -29.54 28.64 -7.86
CA ALA A 47 -28.88 29.94 -7.90
C ALA A 47 -27.57 29.96 -8.70
N MET A 48 -27.02 28.80 -9.10
CA MET A 48 -25.75 28.70 -9.84
C MET A 48 -25.92 28.86 -11.35
N THR A 49 -24.91 29.47 -11.99
CA THR A 49 -24.72 29.37 -13.44
C THR A 49 -24.23 27.98 -13.83
N VAL A 50 -24.18 27.68 -15.13
CA VAL A 50 -23.62 26.40 -15.61
C VAL A 50 -22.12 26.31 -15.29
N GLU A 51 -21.39 27.42 -15.42
CA GLU A 51 -19.95 27.50 -15.12
C GLU A 51 -19.67 27.22 -13.65
N GLU A 52 -20.50 27.73 -12.74
CA GLU A 52 -20.38 27.49 -11.30
C GLU A 52 -20.73 26.05 -10.91
N LYS A 53 -21.69 25.43 -11.61
CA LYS A 53 -21.95 24.00 -11.47
C LYS A 53 -20.73 23.19 -11.92
N LEU A 54 -20.10 23.57 -13.02
CA LEU A 54 -18.88 22.91 -13.52
C LEU A 54 -17.69 23.05 -12.57
N ALA A 55 -17.57 24.17 -11.85
CA ALA A 55 -16.55 24.38 -10.82
C ALA A 55 -16.66 23.39 -9.63
N LEU A 56 -17.77 22.64 -9.53
CA LEU A 56 -17.99 21.61 -8.50
C LEU A 56 -17.88 20.18 -9.05
N VAL A 57 -17.67 20.00 -10.36
CA VAL A 57 -17.63 18.66 -11.00
C VAL A 57 -16.49 18.47 -11.98
N ARG A 58 -15.65 19.49 -12.19
CA ARG A 58 -14.49 19.43 -13.07
C ARG A 58 -13.28 19.97 -12.31
N GLY A 59 -12.24 19.16 -12.19
CA GLY A 59 -10.99 19.57 -11.59
C GLY A 59 -10.38 20.81 -12.26
N ALA A 60 -9.69 21.61 -11.46
CA ALA A 60 -8.97 22.80 -11.87
C ALA A 60 -7.59 22.84 -11.18
N PRO A 61 -6.64 23.67 -11.65
CA PRO A 61 -5.39 23.87 -10.92
C PRO A 61 -5.66 24.50 -9.54
N ASP A 62 -5.01 23.99 -8.49
CA ASP A 62 -5.08 24.60 -7.16
C ASP A 62 -4.32 25.94 -7.16
N PRO A 63 -4.99 27.08 -6.91
CA PRO A 63 -4.33 28.38 -6.86
C PRO A 63 -3.28 28.50 -5.74
N GLU A 64 -3.40 27.70 -4.68
CA GLU A 64 -2.44 27.67 -3.57
C GLU A 64 -1.30 26.67 -3.81
N ASN A 65 -1.44 25.78 -4.80
CA ASN A 65 -0.45 24.75 -5.16
C ASN A 65 0.06 23.98 -3.93
N LEU A 66 -0.85 23.58 -3.03
CA LEU A 66 -0.50 22.86 -1.80
C LEU A 66 0.06 21.45 -2.08
N GLY A 67 -0.11 20.97 -3.32
CA GLY A 67 0.38 19.68 -3.77
C GLY A 67 -0.61 18.53 -3.66
N GLY A 68 -1.87 18.81 -3.34
CA GLY A 68 -2.93 17.82 -3.45
C GLY A 68 -3.14 17.39 -4.91
N ALA A 69 -3.64 16.17 -5.09
CA ALA A 69 -3.93 15.59 -6.40
C ALA A 69 -4.99 16.39 -7.16
N GLY A 70 -6.04 16.87 -6.46
CA GLY A 70 -7.22 17.49 -7.09
C GLY A 70 -7.78 18.71 -6.37
N TYR A 71 -8.39 19.61 -7.15
CA TYR A 71 -8.99 20.84 -6.66
C TYR A 71 -10.28 21.16 -7.41
N LEU A 72 -11.34 21.45 -6.65
CA LEU A 72 -12.59 22.00 -7.14
C LEU A 72 -12.76 23.42 -6.58
N PRO A 73 -12.89 24.46 -7.44
CA PRO A 73 -12.88 25.86 -6.99
C PRO A 73 -14.00 26.28 -6.02
N GLY A 74 -15.10 25.53 -5.95
CA GLY A 74 -16.28 25.95 -5.20
C GLY A 74 -17.04 27.10 -5.89
N VAL A 75 -17.89 27.78 -5.13
CA VAL A 75 -18.68 28.94 -5.61
C VAL A 75 -18.67 30.04 -4.52
N PRO A 76 -17.64 30.90 -4.48
CA PRO A 76 -17.42 31.84 -3.37
C PRO A 76 -18.60 32.78 -3.10
N ARG A 77 -19.27 33.30 -4.13
CA ARG A 77 -20.43 34.21 -3.96
C ARG A 77 -21.63 33.55 -3.27
N LEU A 78 -21.71 32.23 -3.32
CA LEU A 78 -22.75 31.44 -2.65
C LEU A 78 -22.26 30.87 -1.32
N GLY A 79 -21.06 31.23 -0.86
CA GLY A 79 -20.46 30.72 0.36
C GLY A 79 -20.04 29.26 0.30
N ILE A 80 -19.82 28.71 -0.90
CA ILE A 80 -19.36 27.33 -1.09
C ILE A 80 -17.83 27.35 -1.22
N PRO A 81 -17.07 26.81 -0.24
CA PRO A 81 -15.62 26.79 -0.29
C PRO A 81 -15.09 25.84 -1.39
N PRO A 82 -13.80 25.90 -1.73
CA PRO A 82 -13.19 24.88 -2.55
C PRO A 82 -13.17 23.51 -1.84
N LEU A 83 -13.00 22.45 -2.63
CA LEU A 83 -12.63 21.11 -2.14
C LEU A 83 -11.25 20.75 -2.65
N ARG A 84 -10.38 20.26 -1.76
CA ARG A 84 -9.07 19.72 -2.10
C ARG A 84 -8.99 18.23 -1.81
N SER A 85 -8.43 17.47 -2.75
CA SER A 85 -8.12 16.06 -2.58
C SER A 85 -6.63 15.83 -2.59
N ALA A 86 -6.15 14.94 -1.74
CA ALA A 86 -4.75 14.50 -1.71
C ALA A 86 -4.67 12.99 -1.80
N ASP A 87 -3.60 12.54 -2.45
CA ASP A 87 -3.31 11.13 -2.53
C ASP A 87 -2.91 10.55 -1.19
N GLY A 88 -3.12 9.25 -1.20
CA GLY A 88 -2.63 8.20 -0.34
C GLY A 88 -2.64 6.93 -1.19
N PRO A 89 -2.45 5.73 -0.61
CA PRO A 89 -3.09 5.37 0.66
C PRO A 89 -2.15 5.35 1.88
N ALA A 90 -0.84 5.50 1.68
CA ALA A 90 0.17 5.42 2.75
C ALA A 90 0.62 6.79 3.24
N GLY A 91 -0.29 7.52 3.89
CA GLY A 91 -0.08 8.90 4.33
C GLY A 91 -0.58 9.92 3.30
N ILE A 92 -0.59 11.21 3.68
CA ILE A 92 -1.10 12.30 2.83
C ILE A 92 0.02 12.84 1.93
N GLU A 93 -0.14 12.71 0.62
CA GLU A 93 0.79 13.25 -0.37
C GLU A 93 0.44 14.72 -0.71
N VAL A 94 1.29 15.63 -0.24
CA VAL A 94 1.23 17.10 -0.48
C VAL A 94 2.65 17.65 -0.55
N ARG A 95 2.88 18.98 -0.62
CA ARG A 95 4.27 19.53 -0.62
C ARG A 95 4.96 19.51 0.74
N THR A 96 4.21 19.39 1.83
CA THR A 96 4.71 19.42 3.20
C THR A 96 4.91 18.01 3.73
N GLU A 97 5.90 17.82 4.62
CA GLU A 97 6.08 16.54 5.31
C GLU A 97 4.78 16.11 6.00
N ALA A 98 4.43 14.85 5.81
CA ALA A 98 3.31 14.15 6.42
C ALA A 98 3.80 12.78 6.91
N THR A 99 3.04 12.13 7.79
CA THR A 99 3.42 10.82 8.30
C THR A 99 3.42 9.79 7.16
N ALA A 100 4.59 9.22 6.86
CA ALA A 100 4.68 8.03 6.02
C ALA A 100 4.29 6.80 6.84
N LEU A 101 3.03 6.39 6.68
CA LEU A 101 2.50 5.19 7.30
C LEU A 101 3.05 3.93 6.59
N PRO A 102 3.03 2.76 7.26
CA PRO A 102 3.24 1.49 6.58
C PRO A 102 2.24 1.30 5.44
N ALA A 103 2.62 0.57 4.40
CA ALA A 103 1.74 0.31 3.28
C ALA A 103 0.47 -0.50 3.70
N PRO A 104 -0.69 -0.29 3.05
CA PRO A 104 -1.97 -0.89 3.44
C PRO A 104 -1.99 -2.41 3.66
N GLU A 105 -1.18 -3.18 2.93
CA GLU A 105 -1.05 -4.63 3.15
C GLU A 105 -0.48 -4.95 4.52
N ALA A 106 0.41 -4.09 5.07
CA ALA A 106 0.88 -4.21 6.44
C ALA A 106 -0.24 -3.96 7.45
N VAL A 107 -1.16 -3.04 7.16
CA VAL A 107 -2.37 -2.81 7.98
C VAL A 107 -3.27 -4.04 7.91
N ALA A 108 -3.54 -4.57 6.71
CA ALA A 108 -4.35 -5.78 6.54
C ALA A 108 -3.75 -7.00 7.25
N ALA A 109 -2.42 -7.14 7.23
CA ALA A 109 -1.69 -8.19 7.92
C ALA A 109 -1.89 -8.16 9.44
N THR A 110 -2.38 -7.05 10.01
CA THR A 110 -2.74 -7.00 11.42
C THR A 110 -3.99 -7.82 11.75
N PHE A 111 -4.91 -8.04 10.79
CA PHE A 111 -6.24 -8.59 11.05
C PHE A 111 -6.94 -7.88 12.23
N ASP A 112 -6.73 -6.57 12.35
CA ASP A 112 -7.23 -5.73 13.43
C ASP A 112 -7.93 -4.48 12.87
N PRO A 113 -9.28 -4.54 12.71
CA PRO A 113 -10.05 -3.41 12.23
C PRO A 113 -9.92 -2.16 13.10
N ALA A 114 -9.66 -2.30 14.41
CA ALA A 114 -9.46 -1.13 15.27
C ALA A 114 -8.14 -0.41 14.96
N LEU A 115 -7.11 -1.15 14.56
CA LEU A 115 -5.85 -0.58 14.12
C LEU A 115 -5.97 0.05 12.71
N ALA A 116 -6.77 -0.54 11.81
CA ALA A 116 -7.11 0.10 10.53
C ALA A 116 -7.90 1.40 10.72
N GLU A 117 -8.81 1.47 11.68
CA GLU A 117 -9.53 2.70 12.02
C GLU A 117 -8.59 3.77 12.61
N ALA A 118 -7.62 3.37 13.45
CA ALA A 118 -6.60 4.29 13.95
C ALA A 118 -5.67 4.81 12.83
N TYR A 119 -5.32 3.95 11.87
CA TYR A 119 -4.58 4.30 10.67
C TYR A 119 -5.33 5.34 9.83
N GLY A 120 -6.62 5.09 9.52
CA GLY A 120 -7.48 6.05 8.83
C GLY A 120 -7.63 7.37 9.60
N GLY A 121 -7.64 7.31 10.94
CA GLY A 121 -7.65 8.52 11.77
C GLY A 121 -6.41 9.41 11.60
N VAL A 122 -5.23 8.83 11.33
CA VAL A 122 -4.03 9.63 10.99
C VAL A 122 -4.23 10.33 9.65
N LEU A 123 -4.63 9.58 8.62
CA LEU A 123 -4.91 10.12 7.28
C LEU A 123 -5.89 11.30 7.35
N GLY A 124 -7.03 11.12 8.02
CA GLY A 124 -8.05 12.18 8.08
C GLY A 124 -7.60 13.42 8.87
N ARG A 125 -6.89 13.26 10.00
CA ARG A 125 -6.39 14.40 10.78
C ARG A 125 -5.33 15.17 10.03
N GLU A 126 -4.35 14.48 9.44
CA GLU A 126 -3.29 15.12 8.68
C GLU A 126 -3.83 15.77 7.41
N ALA A 127 -4.78 15.13 6.70
CA ALA A 127 -5.44 15.74 5.55
C ALA A 127 -6.08 17.08 5.93
N ARG A 128 -6.85 17.10 7.03
CA ARG A 128 -7.46 18.34 7.52
C ARG A 128 -6.42 19.39 7.90
N ALA A 129 -5.36 18.99 8.61
CA ALA A 129 -4.27 19.89 9.01
C ALA A 129 -3.52 20.50 7.80
N LEU A 130 -3.36 19.71 6.73
CA LEU A 130 -2.60 20.06 5.53
C LEU A 130 -3.44 20.74 4.44
N GLY A 131 -4.64 21.21 4.77
CA GLY A 131 -5.47 21.96 3.82
C GLY A 131 -6.34 21.11 2.90
N MET A 132 -6.38 19.78 3.10
CA MET A 132 -7.14 18.84 2.29
C MET A 132 -8.51 18.55 2.90
N ASP A 133 -9.45 18.11 2.06
CA ASP A 133 -10.83 17.81 2.43
C ASP A 133 -11.24 16.38 2.04
N VAL A 134 -10.63 15.80 1.01
CA VAL A 134 -10.85 14.43 0.53
C VAL A 134 -9.53 13.66 0.53
N VAL A 135 -9.53 12.46 1.12
CA VAL A 135 -8.40 11.53 1.08
C VAL A 135 -8.71 10.46 0.03
N LEU A 136 -7.84 10.29 -0.96
CA LEU A 136 -7.96 9.29 -2.02
C LEU A 136 -7.56 7.89 -1.50
N ALA A 137 -8.27 7.43 -0.47
CA ALA A 137 -8.06 6.17 0.23
C ALA A 137 -9.37 5.68 0.88
N PRO A 138 -9.51 4.37 1.13
CA PRO A 138 -8.56 3.29 0.85
C PRO A 138 -8.57 2.78 -0.60
N HIS A 139 -7.49 2.11 -1.02
CA HIS A 139 -7.49 1.25 -2.21
C HIS A 139 -7.90 -0.18 -1.79
N VAL A 140 -9.04 -0.66 -2.28
CA VAL A 140 -9.68 -1.92 -1.82
C VAL A 140 -9.90 -2.94 -2.92
N ASN A 141 -9.17 -2.79 -4.04
CA ASN A 141 -9.10 -3.83 -5.06
C ASN A 141 -8.54 -5.13 -4.47
N ILE A 142 -8.78 -6.23 -5.18
CA ILE A 142 -8.36 -7.56 -4.73
C ILE A 142 -6.99 -7.85 -5.32
N ALA A 143 -6.06 -8.27 -4.47
CA ALA A 143 -4.73 -8.71 -4.86
C ALA A 143 -4.81 -10.04 -5.63
N ARG A 144 -5.27 -9.96 -6.87
CA ARG A 144 -5.57 -11.08 -7.75
C ARG A 144 -4.31 -11.73 -8.29
N LEU A 145 -3.34 -10.91 -8.69
CA LEU A 145 -2.08 -11.34 -9.26
C LEU A 145 -0.92 -10.88 -8.37
N PRO A 146 -0.02 -11.79 -7.95
CA PRO A 146 1.10 -11.42 -7.07
C PRO A 146 2.13 -10.52 -7.77
N VAL A 147 2.12 -10.49 -9.10
CA VAL A 147 3.03 -9.67 -9.93
C VAL A 147 2.56 -8.23 -10.11
N PHE A 148 1.36 -7.87 -9.64
CA PHE A 148 0.86 -6.51 -9.74
C PHE A 148 1.62 -5.58 -8.78
N HIS A 149 2.16 -4.47 -9.29
CA HIS A 149 3.00 -3.57 -8.47
C HIS A 149 2.23 -2.80 -7.39
N ARG A 150 0.89 -2.68 -7.52
CA ARG A 150 0.04 -2.01 -6.52
C ARG A 150 -0.58 -2.94 -5.48
N VAL A 151 -0.17 -4.20 -5.40
CA VAL A 151 -0.58 -5.10 -4.29
C VAL A 151 -0.29 -4.45 -2.93
N LYS A 152 0.78 -3.65 -2.85
CA LYS A 152 1.14 -2.85 -1.66
C LYS A 152 0.08 -1.83 -1.24
N ASP A 153 -0.74 -1.38 -2.18
CA ASP A 153 -1.76 -0.37 -1.90
C ASP A 153 -3.07 -1.03 -1.42
N GLU A 154 -3.19 -2.36 -1.54
CA GLU A 154 -4.41 -3.12 -1.30
C GLU A 154 -4.44 -3.81 0.08
N HIS A 155 -5.62 -4.26 0.52
CA HIS A 155 -5.78 -5.01 1.78
C HIS A 155 -5.68 -6.54 1.63
N GLY A 156 -5.29 -7.04 0.47
CA GLY A 156 -5.00 -8.46 0.24
C GLY A 156 -5.95 -9.17 -0.73
N GLU A 157 -5.86 -10.51 -0.75
CA GLU A 157 -6.52 -11.36 -1.75
C GLU A 157 -7.93 -11.83 -1.34
N ASP A 158 -8.34 -11.58 -0.09
CA ASP A 158 -9.62 -12.03 0.45
C ASP A 158 -10.64 -10.90 0.56
N PRO A 159 -11.84 -11.03 -0.06
CA PRO A 159 -12.85 -9.98 -0.07
C PRO A 159 -13.38 -9.63 1.32
N LEU A 160 -13.46 -10.58 2.26
CA LEU A 160 -13.93 -10.28 3.61
C LEU A 160 -12.88 -9.48 4.38
N LEU A 161 -11.61 -9.89 4.30
CA LEU A 161 -10.52 -9.13 4.93
C LEU A 161 -10.46 -7.71 4.37
N ALA A 162 -10.42 -7.56 3.04
CA ALA A 162 -10.39 -6.24 2.40
C ALA A 162 -11.60 -5.38 2.78
N ALA A 163 -12.81 -5.95 2.82
CA ALA A 163 -14.01 -5.25 3.26
C ALA A 163 -13.93 -4.75 4.70
N ARG A 164 -13.47 -5.60 5.64
CA ARG A 164 -13.40 -5.24 7.07
C ARG A 164 -12.34 -4.18 7.34
N MET A 165 -11.17 -4.29 6.70
CA MET A 165 -10.08 -3.35 6.89
C MET A 165 -10.37 -2.01 6.21
N GLY A 166 -10.80 -2.03 4.94
CA GLY A 166 -11.17 -0.82 4.20
C GLY A 166 -12.32 -0.04 4.86
N ALA A 167 -13.39 -0.72 5.29
CA ALA A 167 -14.50 -0.06 5.98
C ALA A 167 -14.06 0.58 7.32
N ALA A 168 -13.13 -0.03 8.04
CA ALA A 168 -12.60 0.54 9.27
C ALA A 168 -11.70 1.75 9.02
N GLU A 169 -10.84 1.68 8.01
CA GLU A 169 -10.02 2.81 7.57
C GLU A 169 -10.89 4.02 7.17
N ILE A 170 -11.96 3.79 6.39
CA ILE A 170 -12.94 4.84 6.03
C ILE A 170 -13.56 5.49 7.26
N ARG A 171 -13.99 4.70 8.25
CA ARG A 171 -14.55 5.27 9.49
C ARG A 171 -13.54 6.17 10.19
N GLY A 172 -12.28 5.75 10.26
CA GLY A 172 -11.18 6.53 10.83
C GLY A 172 -10.98 7.88 10.14
N ILE A 173 -10.89 7.86 8.80
CA ILE A 173 -10.72 9.08 7.98
C ILE A 173 -11.88 10.05 8.23
N GLN A 174 -13.11 9.54 8.14
CA GLN A 174 -14.32 10.36 8.23
C GLN A 174 -14.57 10.89 9.64
N ALA A 175 -14.29 10.09 10.68
CA ALA A 175 -14.39 10.54 12.07
C ALA A 175 -13.40 11.65 12.40
N ALA A 176 -12.26 11.71 11.71
CA ALA A 176 -11.28 12.79 11.82
C ALA A 176 -11.65 14.06 11.02
N GLY A 177 -12.78 14.03 10.28
CA GLY A 177 -13.35 15.19 9.60
C GLY A 177 -12.99 15.36 8.13
N ALA A 178 -12.22 14.44 7.53
CA ALA A 178 -11.96 14.41 6.08
C ALA A 178 -12.89 13.41 5.37
N MET A 179 -13.23 13.65 4.11
CA MET A 179 -13.96 12.68 3.29
C MET A 179 -13.02 11.55 2.88
N ALA A 180 -13.47 10.30 2.94
CA ALA A 180 -12.77 9.18 2.32
C ALA A 180 -13.29 8.96 0.90
N GLU A 181 -12.39 8.59 -0.01
CA GLU A 181 -12.70 8.17 -1.38
C GLU A 181 -12.18 6.75 -1.62
N VAL A 182 -13.07 5.77 -1.58
CA VAL A 182 -12.70 4.37 -1.82
C VAL A 182 -12.39 4.14 -3.30
N LYS A 183 -11.26 3.49 -3.60
CA LYS A 183 -10.76 3.31 -4.97
C LYS A 183 -10.29 1.86 -5.23
N HIS A 184 -10.24 1.37 -6.46
CA HIS A 184 -10.74 1.91 -7.72
C HIS A 184 -11.88 1.00 -8.22
N LEU A 185 -13.10 1.53 -8.32
CA LEU A 185 -14.30 0.78 -8.71
C LEU A 185 -14.30 0.53 -10.23
N ALA A 186 -14.04 -0.67 -10.75
CA ALA A 186 -13.71 -1.91 -10.06
C ALA A 186 -12.65 -2.72 -10.86
N ALA A 187 -12.06 -3.73 -10.20
CA ALA A 187 -11.14 -4.70 -10.80
C ALA A 187 -9.91 -4.08 -11.48
N ASN A 188 -9.32 -3.06 -10.86
CA ASN A 188 -8.09 -2.41 -11.29
C ASN A 188 -6.86 -3.24 -10.86
N ASP A 189 -6.85 -4.53 -11.20
CA ASP A 189 -6.03 -5.52 -10.50
C ASP A 189 -4.72 -5.88 -11.28
N GLN A 190 -4.37 -5.10 -12.33
CA GLN A 190 -3.12 -5.21 -13.09
C GLN A 190 -2.77 -3.89 -13.82
N PHE A 191 -1.48 -3.66 -14.10
CA PHE A 191 -0.99 -2.49 -14.85
C PHE A 191 -1.08 -2.69 -16.37
N ARG A 192 -0.84 -3.92 -16.85
CA ARG A 192 -0.89 -4.23 -18.28
C ARG A 192 -2.30 -3.97 -18.81
N GLY A 193 -2.42 -3.04 -19.76
CA GLY A 193 -3.68 -2.68 -20.39
C GLY A 193 -4.68 -1.99 -19.45
N GLN A 194 -4.21 -1.50 -18.29
CA GLN A 194 -5.04 -0.90 -17.25
C GLN A 194 -5.99 0.19 -17.76
N ASP A 195 -5.61 0.93 -18.79
CA ASP A 195 -6.35 2.08 -19.32
C ASP A 195 -7.00 1.84 -20.70
N VAL A 196 -6.93 0.61 -21.22
CA VAL A 196 -7.43 0.22 -22.54
C VAL A 196 -8.27 -1.06 -22.52
N TYR A 197 -7.84 -2.08 -21.75
CA TYR A 197 -8.37 -3.44 -21.85
C TYR A 197 -9.75 -3.59 -21.19
N ASP A 198 -10.51 -4.56 -21.70
CA ASP A 198 -11.79 -5.03 -21.17
C ASP A 198 -11.62 -6.27 -20.30
N PHE A 199 -11.83 -6.08 -19.00
CA PHE A 199 -11.75 -7.17 -18.04
C PHE A 199 -13.12 -7.84 -18.00
N ARG A 200 -13.17 -9.04 -18.55
CA ARG A 200 -14.36 -9.89 -18.60
C ARG A 200 -14.42 -10.72 -17.33
N ILE A 201 -15.36 -10.37 -16.47
CA ILE A 201 -15.50 -10.95 -15.13
C ILE A 201 -16.88 -11.60 -15.04
N PRO A 202 -16.97 -12.90 -14.75
CA PRO A 202 -18.24 -13.55 -14.46
C PRO A 202 -19.01 -12.78 -13.38
N GLU A 203 -20.32 -12.63 -13.54
CA GLU A 203 -21.13 -11.77 -12.67
C GLU A 203 -21.04 -12.22 -11.20
N ARG A 204 -21.06 -13.54 -10.98
CA ARG A 204 -20.83 -14.12 -9.66
C ARG A 204 -19.47 -13.74 -9.06
N ALA A 205 -18.39 -13.80 -9.84
CA ALA A 205 -17.06 -13.43 -9.36
C ALA A 205 -16.95 -11.93 -9.08
N LEU A 206 -17.54 -11.09 -9.93
CA LEU A 206 -17.63 -9.66 -9.69
C LEU A 206 -18.35 -9.37 -8.35
N ALA A 207 -19.49 -10.00 -8.10
CA ALA A 207 -20.29 -9.81 -6.89
C ALA A 207 -19.65 -10.40 -5.62
N GLU A 208 -19.00 -11.56 -5.70
CA GLU A 208 -18.46 -12.29 -4.54
C GLU A 208 -16.99 -11.97 -4.22
N ILE A 209 -16.20 -11.47 -5.18
CA ILE A 209 -14.76 -11.20 -5.00
C ILE A 209 -14.45 -9.70 -5.09
N HIS A 210 -14.80 -9.03 -6.19
CA HIS A 210 -14.28 -7.67 -6.45
C HIS A 210 -15.14 -6.53 -5.87
N LEU A 211 -16.45 -6.75 -5.72
CA LEU A 211 -17.38 -5.74 -5.20
C LEU A 211 -17.62 -5.72 -3.67
N PRO A 212 -17.43 -6.80 -2.88
CA PRO A 212 -17.70 -6.77 -1.45
C PRO A 212 -17.00 -5.66 -0.65
N PRO A 213 -15.73 -5.30 -0.93
CA PRO A 213 -15.09 -4.19 -0.22
C PRO A 213 -15.77 -2.84 -0.46
N PHE A 214 -16.24 -2.60 -1.70
CA PHE A 214 -17.00 -1.39 -2.04
C PHE A 214 -18.41 -1.42 -1.42
N GLU A 215 -19.07 -2.59 -1.38
CA GLU A 215 -20.36 -2.73 -0.68
C GLU A 215 -20.20 -2.37 0.81
N ALA A 216 -19.16 -2.85 1.48
CA ALA A 216 -18.88 -2.55 2.88
C ALA A 216 -18.53 -1.06 3.09
N ALA A 217 -17.76 -0.46 2.19
CA ALA A 217 -17.48 0.98 2.22
C ALA A 217 -18.77 1.82 2.23
N VAL A 218 -19.75 1.45 1.40
CA VAL A 218 -21.05 2.14 1.34
C VAL A 218 -21.93 1.81 2.54
N ARG A 219 -22.18 0.53 2.80
CA ARG A 219 -23.20 0.09 3.75
C ARG A 219 -22.76 0.10 5.21
N GLU A 220 -21.49 -0.17 5.47
CA GLU A 220 -20.95 -0.28 6.83
C GLU A 220 -20.18 0.97 7.28
N ALA A 221 -19.57 1.69 6.35
CA ALA A 221 -18.75 2.87 6.67
C ALA A 221 -19.37 4.20 6.20
N GLY A 222 -20.38 4.18 5.33
CA GLY A 222 -20.99 5.38 4.78
C GLY A 222 -19.96 6.27 4.09
N VAL A 223 -19.16 5.71 3.18
CA VAL A 223 -18.09 6.42 2.46
C VAL A 223 -18.64 7.66 1.72
N ALA A 224 -17.88 8.75 1.73
CA ALA A 224 -18.30 10.02 1.13
C ALA A 224 -18.14 10.03 -0.39
N SER A 225 -17.09 9.40 -0.91
CA SER A 225 -16.78 9.36 -2.34
C SER A 225 -16.30 7.98 -2.79
N VAL A 226 -16.38 7.73 -4.11
CA VAL A 226 -15.84 6.55 -4.78
C VAL A 226 -15.06 6.99 -6.01
N MET A 227 -13.86 6.46 -6.22
CA MET A 227 -13.13 6.64 -7.48
C MET A 227 -13.43 5.49 -8.44
N CYS A 228 -13.83 5.77 -9.67
CA CYS A 228 -13.96 4.74 -10.71
C CYS A 228 -12.61 4.46 -11.39
N ALA A 229 -12.37 3.20 -11.73
CA ALA A 229 -11.10 2.73 -12.29
C ALA A 229 -10.88 3.13 -13.76
N TYR A 230 -9.63 2.96 -14.21
CA TYR A 230 -9.22 3.17 -15.59
C TYR A 230 -9.76 2.13 -16.56
N ASN A 231 -9.80 0.86 -16.16
CA ASN A 231 -10.07 -0.27 -17.04
C ASN A 231 -11.54 -0.35 -17.46
N ARG A 232 -11.81 -1.11 -18.51
CA ARG A 232 -13.18 -1.52 -18.86
C ARG A 232 -13.55 -2.78 -18.07
N VAL A 233 -14.82 -2.89 -17.72
CA VAL A 233 -15.38 -4.06 -17.03
C VAL A 233 -16.65 -4.50 -17.73
N ASN A 234 -16.59 -5.69 -18.34
CA ASN A 234 -17.70 -6.28 -19.11
C ASN A 234 -18.26 -5.30 -20.16
N GLY A 235 -17.37 -4.66 -20.94
CA GLY A 235 -17.72 -3.78 -22.06
C GLY A 235 -17.29 -2.32 -21.85
N PRO A 236 -18.12 -1.43 -21.27
CA PRO A 236 -17.74 -0.03 -21.04
C PRO A 236 -16.56 0.18 -20.07
N PHE A 237 -15.87 1.32 -20.20
CA PHE A 237 -14.93 1.83 -19.18
C PHE A 237 -15.63 1.96 -17.82
N SER A 238 -14.92 1.68 -16.72
CA SER A 238 -15.51 1.70 -15.38
C SER A 238 -16.15 3.06 -15.04
N CYS A 239 -15.50 4.17 -15.41
CA CYS A 239 -16.05 5.52 -15.28
C CYS A 239 -17.23 5.86 -16.21
N ALA A 240 -17.66 4.93 -17.06
CA ALA A 240 -18.87 5.01 -17.87
C ALA A 240 -19.78 3.76 -17.70
N GLN A 241 -19.47 2.88 -16.75
CA GLN A 241 -20.18 1.62 -16.56
C GLN A 241 -21.38 1.80 -15.62
N LYS A 242 -22.56 1.87 -16.22
CA LYS A 242 -23.83 2.11 -15.55
C LYS A 242 -24.22 1.00 -14.57
N GLU A 243 -23.91 -0.26 -14.85
CA GLU A 243 -24.25 -1.34 -13.91
C GLU A 243 -23.43 -1.23 -12.62
N LEU A 244 -22.15 -0.86 -12.70
CA LEU A 244 -21.31 -0.63 -11.51
C LEU A 244 -21.77 0.61 -10.72
N MET A 245 -21.80 1.78 -11.37
CA MET A 245 -22.00 3.06 -10.67
C MET A 245 -23.47 3.37 -10.35
N THR A 246 -24.42 2.86 -11.12
CA THR A 246 -25.86 3.09 -10.86
C THR A 246 -26.56 1.82 -10.39
N GLY A 247 -26.27 0.66 -10.97
CA GLY A 247 -26.86 -0.64 -10.59
C GLY A 247 -26.44 -1.04 -9.17
N PHE A 248 -25.19 -1.47 -8.99
CA PHE A 248 -24.64 -1.85 -7.70
C PHE A 248 -24.56 -0.68 -6.73
N LEU A 249 -23.76 0.33 -7.07
CA LEU A 249 -23.40 1.38 -6.13
C LEU A 249 -24.61 2.15 -5.58
N ARG A 250 -25.49 2.64 -6.46
CA ARG A 250 -26.62 3.49 -6.05
C ARG A 250 -27.89 2.72 -5.77
N LYS A 251 -28.36 1.87 -6.69
CA LYS A 251 -29.66 1.20 -6.54
C LYS A 251 -29.62 0.06 -5.52
N ARG A 252 -28.57 -0.77 -5.53
CA ARG A 252 -28.46 -1.91 -4.60
C ARG A 252 -27.90 -1.49 -3.25
N TRP A 253 -26.82 -0.71 -3.22
CA TRP A 253 -26.14 -0.38 -1.96
C TRP A 253 -26.61 0.93 -1.31
N GLY A 254 -27.27 1.82 -2.05
CA GLY A 254 -27.81 3.06 -1.52
C GLY A 254 -26.79 4.20 -1.42
N PHE A 255 -25.73 4.18 -2.22
CA PHE A 255 -24.71 5.23 -2.21
C PHE A 255 -25.27 6.61 -2.58
N ASP A 256 -25.12 7.58 -1.67
CA ASP A 256 -25.63 8.94 -1.80
C ASP A 256 -24.53 10.00 -2.01
N GLY A 257 -23.26 9.58 -1.98
CA GLY A 257 -22.08 10.39 -2.25
C GLY A 257 -21.84 10.64 -3.75
N PHE A 258 -20.64 11.14 -4.03
CA PHE A 258 -20.19 11.46 -5.39
C PHE A 258 -19.18 10.44 -5.93
N VAL A 259 -19.12 10.30 -7.26
CA VAL A 259 -18.14 9.45 -7.94
C VAL A 259 -17.15 10.33 -8.69
N THR A 260 -15.86 10.14 -8.41
CA THR A 260 -14.75 10.83 -9.08
C THR A 260 -14.11 9.90 -10.12
N SER A 261 -13.69 10.42 -11.26
CA SER A 261 -12.84 9.65 -12.17
C SER A 261 -11.45 9.52 -11.58
N ASP A 262 -10.79 8.39 -11.82
CA ASP A 262 -9.32 8.39 -11.76
C ASP A 262 -8.74 9.46 -12.71
N TRP A 263 -7.47 9.81 -12.54
CA TRP A 263 -6.83 10.91 -13.28
C TRP A 263 -6.71 10.60 -14.77
N ASN A 264 -7.53 11.28 -15.58
CA ASN A 264 -7.75 10.96 -17.00
C ASN A 264 -8.55 9.66 -17.26
N GLY A 265 -9.23 9.11 -16.26
CA GLY A 265 -10.10 7.93 -16.39
C GLY A 265 -11.43 8.23 -17.09
N ALA A 266 -11.82 9.50 -17.21
CA ALA A 266 -13.02 9.88 -17.96
C ALA A 266 -12.83 9.65 -19.48
N ARG A 267 -13.75 8.91 -20.09
CA ARG A 267 -13.74 8.57 -21.54
C ARG A 267 -14.98 9.08 -22.30
N SER A 268 -15.94 9.67 -21.60
CA SER A 268 -17.19 10.18 -22.17
C SER A 268 -17.91 11.13 -21.19
N PHE A 269 -19.04 11.69 -21.62
CA PHE A 269 -19.96 12.44 -20.75
C PHE A 269 -20.81 11.49 -19.88
N ALA A 270 -20.20 10.85 -18.89
CA ALA A 270 -20.79 9.72 -18.16
C ALA A 270 -21.70 10.09 -16.95
N LEU A 271 -22.27 11.30 -16.92
CA LEU A 271 -23.21 11.73 -15.86
C LEU A 271 -24.46 10.84 -15.76
N ASP A 272 -24.87 10.21 -16.86
CA ASP A 272 -26.00 9.28 -16.92
C ASP A 272 -25.65 7.86 -16.45
N ALA A 273 -24.38 7.48 -16.56
CA ALA A 273 -23.85 6.22 -16.01
C ALA A 273 -23.62 6.33 -14.49
N GLY A 274 -23.25 7.52 -14.00
CA GLY A 274 -23.15 7.82 -12.56
C GLY A 274 -21.86 8.52 -12.12
N LEU A 275 -20.96 8.85 -13.05
CA LEU A 275 -19.78 9.68 -12.80
C LEU A 275 -20.23 11.10 -12.44
N ASP A 276 -19.72 11.68 -11.36
CA ASP A 276 -20.10 13.01 -10.91
C ASP A 276 -18.98 14.03 -11.07
N VAL A 277 -17.71 13.65 -10.87
CA VAL A 277 -16.55 14.55 -10.91
C VAL A 277 -15.49 14.04 -11.89
N GLU A 278 -15.04 14.89 -12.83
CA GLU A 278 -13.91 14.63 -13.73
C GLU A 278 -12.60 15.18 -13.15
N MET A 279 -11.60 14.32 -12.97
CA MET A 279 -10.22 14.69 -12.61
C MET A 279 -9.20 14.32 -13.72
N PRO A 280 -8.14 15.12 -13.94
CA PRO A 280 -7.84 16.41 -13.31
C PRO A 280 -8.67 17.57 -13.86
N GLY A 281 -9.41 17.38 -14.97
CA GLY A 281 -10.22 18.42 -15.62
C GLY A 281 -9.42 19.53 -16.32
N THR A 282 -8.09 19.54 -16.21
CA THR A 282 -7.18 20.58 -16.74
C THR A 282 -6.74 20.36 -18.19
N TYR A 283 -6.96 19.19 -18.76
CA TYR A 283 -6.61 18.89 -20.15
C TYR A 283 -7.57 19.57 -21.14
N THR A 284 -7.07 19.87 -22.34
CA THR A 284 -7.85 20.53 -23.40
C THR A 284 -7.95 19.64 -24.64
N PRO A 285 -9.16 19.24 -25.09
CA PRO A 285 -10.45 19.48 -24.45
C PRO A 285 -10.79 18.42 -23.37
N SER A 286 -11.21 18.84 -22.18
CA SER A 286 -11.79 17.91 -21.19
C SER A 286 -13.22 17.49 -21.53
N TRP A 287 -13.66 16.31 -21.06
CA TRP A 287 -15.04 15.87 -21.29
C TRP A 287 -16.01 16.82 -20.60
N TYR A 288 -15.76 17.20 -19.35
CA TYR A 288 -16.69 18.08 -18.63
C TYR A 288 -16.54 19.55 -19.06
N GLY A 289 -15.41 19.96 -19.63
CA GLY A 289 -15.27 21.28 -20.26
C GLY A 289 -16.24 21.51 -21.41
N ARG A 290 -16.67 20.45 -22.11
CA ARG A 290 -17.70 20.51 -23.16
C ARG A 290 -19.14 20.44 -22.63
N LEU A 291 -19.34 20.14 -21.35
CA LEU A 291 -20.69 20.06 -20.76
C LEU A 291 -21.41 21.40 -20.68
N ALA A 292 -20.68 22.54 -20.64
CA ALA A 292 -21.29 23.86 -20.58
C ALA A 292 -22.24 24.10 -21.76
N ALA A 293 -21.71 23.95 -22.98
CA ALA A 293 -22.45 24.12 -24.22
C ALA A 293 -23.59 23.09 -24.37
N LYS A 294 -23.38 21.85 -23.89
CA LYS A 294 -24.40 20.79 -23.92
C LYS A 294 -25.55 21.09 -22.96
N SER A 295 -25.24 21.46 -21.72
CA SER A 295 -26.23 21.72 -20.66
C SER A 295 -27.08 22.96 -20.95
N ALA A 296 -26.52 23.95 -21.65
CA ALA A 296 -27.27 25.11 -22.12
C ALA A 296 -28.33 24.77 -23.19
N ARG A 297 -28.18 23.64 -23.91
CA ARG A 297 -29.06 23.26 -25.03
C ARG A 297 -29.95 22.04 -24.74
N ASP A 298 -29.59 21.22 -23.77
CA ASP A 298 -30.29 19.98 -23.40
C ASP A 298 -30.73 20.02 -21.92
N PRO A 299 -32.04 20.20 -21.63
CA PRO A 299 -32.58 20.17 -20.26
C PRO A 299 -32.26 18.89 -19.50
N ALA A 300 -32.15 17.75 -20.19
CA ALA A 300 -31.80 16.48 -19.55
C ALA A 300 -30.31 16.43 -19.15
N ALA A 301 -29.43 17.06 -19.92
CA ALA A 301 -28.03 17.25 -19.53
C ALA A 301 -27.91 18.20 -18.35
N SER A 302 -28.65 19.32 -18.34
CA SER A 302 -28.71 20.24 -17.20
C SER A 302 -29.17 19.54 -15.92
N ALA A 303 -30.26 18.78 -15.98
CA ALA A 303 -30.76 18.03 -14.82
C ALA A 303 -29.80 16.93 -14.33
N ARG A 304 -28.96 16.36 -15.22
CA ARG A 304 -27.89 15.42 -14.84
C ARG A 304 -26.76 16.13 -14.09
N LEU A 305 -26.34 17.30 -14.59
CA LEU A 305 -25.34 18.14 -13.95
C LEU A 305 -25.79 18.58 -12.56
N ASP A 306 -27.05 19.03 -12.42
CA ASP A 306 -27.64 19.39 -11.13
C ASP A 306 -27.56 18.25 -10.11
N ARG A 307 -27.81 17.01 -10.54
CA ARG A 307 -27.71 15.85 -9.65
C ARG A 307 -26.29 15.56 -9.20
N ALA A 308 -25.30 15.69 -10.09
CA ALA A 308 -23.89 15.52 -9.73
C ALA A 308 -23.46 16.58 -8.70
N VAL A 309 -23.81 17.85 -8.94
CA VAL A 309 -23.55 18.95 -8.01
C VAL A 309 -24.23 18.71 -6.66
N LEU A 310 -25.49 18.26 -6.64
CA LEU A 310 -26.21 17.94 -5.40
C LEU A 310 -25.54 16.84 -4.57
N ARG A 311 -24.82 15.89 -5.19
CA ARG A 311 -24.09 14.83 -4.49
C ARG A 311 -22.83 15.37 -3.82
N VAL A 312 -22.07 16.21 -4.54
CA VAL A 312 -20.90 16.92 -4.01
C VAL A 312 -21.32 17.82 -2.85
N LEU A 313 -22.33 18.66 -3.04
CA LEU A 313 -22.85 19.55 -1.99
C LEU A 313 -23.42 18.77 -0.79
N GLY A 314 -24.03 17.61 -1.02
CA GLY A 314 -24.53 16.74 0.05
C GLY A 314 -23.41 16.30 0.98
N GLN A 315 -22.28 15.87 0.43
CA GLN A 315 -21.11 15.50 1.25
C GLN A 315 -20.45 16.74 1.87
N MET A 316 -20.33 17.86 1.14
CA MET A 316 -19.85 19.12 1.73
C MET A 316 -20.70 19.55 2.94
N LYS A 317 -22.03 19.41 2.87
CA LYS A 317 -22.95 19.66 3.99
C LYS A 317 -22.68 18.69 5.14
N ARG A 318 -22.58 17.39 4.85
CA ARG A 318 -22.31 16.34 5.86
C ARG A 318 -21.02 16.59 6.65
N PHE A 319 -20.00 17.15 6.00
CA PHE A 319 -18.70 17.47 6.62
C PHE A 319 -18.58 18.94 7.07
N GLY A 320 -19.70 19.68 7.14
CA GLY A 320 -19.75 21.02 7.74
C GLY A 320 -19.15 22.15 6.89
N LEU A 321 -18.88 21.90 5.60
CA LEU A 321 -18.25 22.87 4.68
C LEU A 321 -19.23 23.92 4.14
N LEU A 322 -20.54 23.78 4.38
CA LEU A 322 -21.58 24.67 3.82
C LEU A 322 -22.27 25.56 4.88
N SER A 323 -21.67 25.75 6.05
CA SER A 323 -22.29 26.49 7.16
C SER A 323 -22.58 27.97 6.86
N GLY A 324 -21.85 28.59 5.93
CA GLY A 324 -22.11 29.96 5.46
C GLY A 324 -22.69 30.05 4.04
N ALA A 325 -23.15 28.93 3.48
CA ALA A 325 -23.68 28.89 2.12
C ALA A 325 -25.10 29.51 2.03
N SER A 326 -25.36 30.32 1.01
CA SER A 326 -26.67 30.95 0.79
C SER A 326 -26.95 31.23 -0.70
N PRO A 327 -28.15 30.93 -1.23
CA PRO A 327 -28.51 31.20 -2.62
C PRO A 327 -28.58 32.69 -2.95
N THR A 328 -28.72 33.56 -1.94
CA THR A 328 -28.87 35.02 -2.10
C THR A 328 -27.63 35.82 -1.68
N GLY A 329 -26.48 35.14 -1.52
CA GLY A 329 -25.22 35.75 -1.08
C GLY A 329 -24.72 35.12 0.20
N GLY A 330 -23.72 34.23 0.08
CA GLY A 330 -23.12 33.50 1.20
C GLY A 330 -21.69 33.94 1.49
N THR A 331 -21.09 33.38 2.54
CA THR A 331 -19.68 33.56 2.87
C THR A 331 -19.09 32.19 3.19
N ALA A 332 -18.00 31.82 2.51
CA ALA A 332 -17.40 30.50 2.73
C ALA A 332 -16.85 30.42 4.16
N VAL A 333 -17.28 29.38 4.89
CA VAL A 333 -16.82 29.10 6.25
C VAL A 333 -16.22 27.70 6.24
N VAL A 334 -14.90 27.63 6.33
CA VAL A 334 -14.17 26.36 6.44
C VAL A 334 -14.06 26.01 7.93
N PRO A 335 -14.44 24.79 8.36
CA PRO A 335 -14.24 24.35 9.73
C PRO A 335 -12.76 24.49 10.14
N PRO A 336 -12.47 24.89 11.39
CA PRO A 336 -11.10 25.00 11.88
C PRO A 336 -10.27 23.75 11.55
N ARG A 337 -9.07 23.96 11.01
CA ARG A 337 -8.14 22.87 10.69
C ARG A 337 -7.32 22.54 11.95
N PRO A 338 -7.13 21.24 12.27
CA PRO A 338 -6.31 20.84 13.41
C PRO A 338 -4.84 21.16 13.17
N VAL A 339 -4.05 21.14 14.25
CA VAL A 339 -2.58 21.22 14.17
C VAL A 339 -2.03 19.86 13.73
N LEU A 340 -0.99 19.88 12.90
CA LEU A 340 -0.29 18.67 12.48
C LEU A 340 0.53 18.09 13.65
N GLU A 341 0.28 16.83 14.00
CA GLU A 341 0.90 16.14 15.14
C GLU A 341 1.71 14.91 14.70
N PHE A 342 2.95 15.12 14.27
CA PHE A 342 3.81 14.05 13.77
C PHE A 342 4.07 12.92 14.78
N GLU A 343 4.10 13.21 16.08
CA GLU A 343 4.30 12.20 17.12
C GLU A 343 3.15 11.20 17.21
N ALA A 344 1.91 11.69 17.09
CA ALA A 344 0.73 10.84 17.11
C ALA A 344 0.67 9.95 15.87
N GLY A 345 0.98 10.50 14.69
CA GLY A 345 1.11 9.74 13.45
C GLY A 345 2.22 8.68 13.54
N ALA A 346 3.40 9.05 14.01
CA ALA A 346 4.53 8.15 14.22
C ALA A 346 4.19 7.00 15.18
N ALA A 347 3.48 7.26 16.29
CA ALA A 347 3.07 6.20 17.22
C ALA A 347 2.17 5.14 16.55
N VAL A 348 1.24 5.58 15.70
CA VAL A 348 0.40 4.67 14.91
C VAL A 348 1.23 3.94 13.86
N ALA A 349 2.12 4.63 13.14
CA ALA A 349 3.01 4.05 12.13
C ALA A 349 3.86 2.92 12.73
N ARG A 350 4.50 3.15 13.88
CA ARG A 350 5.30 2.12 14.59
C ARG A 350 4.46 0.95 15.08
N LYS A 351 3.24 1.22 15.55
CA LYS A 351 2.31 0.16 15.99
C LYS A 351 1.87 -0.72 14.83
N VAL A 352 1.56 -0.13 13.67
CA VAL A 352 1.20 -0.88 12.45
C VAL A 352 2.41 -1.67 11.94
N ALA A 353 3.59 -1.04 11.83
CA ALA A 353 4.80 -1.71 11.37
C ALA A 353 5.17 -2.93 12.24
N THR A 354 5.03 -2.83 13.56
CA THR A 354 5.29 -3.95 14.47
C THR A 354 4.18 -5.01 14.48
N ALA A 355 2.91 -4.60 14.50
CA ALA A 355 1.78 -5.53 14.60
C ALA A 355 1.41 -6.23 13.28
N GLY A 356 1.79 -5.62 12.14
CA GLY A 356 1.58 -6.11 10.78
C GLY A 356 2.75 -6.90 10.22
N ALA A 357 3.96 -6.74 10.76
CA ALA A 357 5.11 -7.57 10.38
C ALA A 357 4.81 -9.06 10.65
N VAL A 358 5.17 -9.91 9.68
CA VAL A 358 4.86 -11.34 9.69
C VAL A 358 6.14 -12.15 9.85
N LEU A 359 6.23 -12.91 10.94
CA LEU A 359 7.30 -13.89 11.10
C LEU A 359 6.91 -15.14 10.29
N LEU A 360 7.52 -15.33 9.12
CA LEU A 360 7.16 -16.40 8.18
C LEU A 360 7.78 -17.74 8.59
N LYS A 361 9.04 -17.72 9.01
CA LYS A 361 9.79 -18.89 9.47
C LYS A 361 10.60 -18.51 10.70
N ASN A 362 10.73 -19.42 11.67
CA ASN A 362 11.62 -19.24 12.81
C ASN A 362 11.98 -20.55 13.53
N ASP A 363 13.20 -21.04 13.31
CA ASP A 363 13.77 -22.22 13.96
C ASP A 363 14.54 -21.81 15.24
N GLY A 364 13.92 -20.94 16.04
CA GLY A 364 14.45 -20.44 17.31
C GLY A 364 15.59 -19.42 17.20
N LEU A 365 15.78 -18.80 16.03
CA LEU A 365 16.82 -17.79 15.83
C LEU A 365 16.38 -16.39 16.27
N LEU A 366 15.11 -16.03 16.02
CA LEU A 366 14.50 -14.77 16.45
C LEU A 366 13.58 -15.00 17.68
N PRO A 367 13.47 -14.02 18.59
CA PRO A 367 14.26 -12.80 18.62
C PRO A 367 15.71 -13.13 18.99
N ILE A 368 16.64 -12.30 18.56
CA ILE A 368 18.02 -12.41 19.03
C ILE A 368 18.00 -11.84 20.46
N GLU A 369 18.02 -12.72 21.45
CA GLU A 369 17.97 -12.29 22.85
C GLU A 369 19.31 -11.64 23.27
N PRO A 370 19.28 -10.66 24.20
CA PRO A 370 20.48 -10.17 24.88
C PRO A 370 21.31 -11.31 25.46
N ALA A 371 22.61 -11.11 25.58
CA ALA A 371 23.52 -12.15 26.05
C ALA A 371 24.55 -11.60 27.03
N GLU A 372 24.90 -12.42 28.03
CA GLU A 372 25.98 -12.09 28.97
C GLU A 372 27.36 -12.13 28.29
N THR A 373 27.53 -13.04 27.34
CA THR A 373 28.71 -13.10 26.47
C THR A 373 28.50 -12.25 25.21
N PRO A 374 29.47 -11.40 24.82
CA PRO A 374 29.38 -10.62 23.60
C PRO A 374 29.05 -11.48 22.37
N LYS A 375 28.02 -11.09 21.62
CA LYS A 375 27.63 -11.66 20.32
C LYS A 375 27.88 -10.64 19.23
N THR A 376 28.58 -11.05 18.18
CA THR A 376 28.68 -10.26 16.95
C THR A 376 27.44 -10.53 16.10
N VAL A 377 26.63 -9.49 15.89
CA VAL A 377 25.48 -9.51 14.99
C VAL A 377 25.86 -8.75 13.72
N LEU A 378 26.00 -9.48 12.62
CA LEU A 378 26.29 -8.91 11.32
C LEU A 378 24.99 -8.61 10.59
N LEU A 379 24.78 -7.34 10.23
CA LEU A 379 23.74 -6.95 9.30
C LEU A 379 24.31 -6.91 7.88
N VAL A 380 23.61 -7.50 6.92
CA VAL A 380 24.02 -7.47 5.50
C VAL A 380 22.88 -6.97 4.64
N GLY A 381 23.16 -6.11 3.67
CA GLY A 381 22.17 -5.67 2.68
C GLY A 381 21.90 -4.17 2.74
N PRO A 382 21.55 -3.55 1.60
CA PRO A 382 21.43 -2.09 1.50
C PRO A 382 20.31 -1.51 2.38
N THR A 383 19.25 -2.27 2.64
CA THR A 383 18.12 -1.79 3.46
C THR A 383 18.33 -1.95 4.97
N ALA A 384 19.47 -2.50 5.39
CA ALA A 384 19.92 -2.40 6.78
C ALA A 384 20.36 -0.97 7.11
N GLU A 385 21.12 -0.33 6.20
CA GLU A 385 21.64 1.03 6.34
C GLU A 385 20.70 2.11 5.79
N ARG A 386 19.75 1.75 4.90
CA ARG A 386 18.80 2.67 4.27
C ARG A 386 17.37 2.21 4.49
N LEU A 387 16.53 3.08 5.05
CA LEU A 387 15.14 2.72 5.31
C LEU A 387 14.35 2.63 4.00
N ALA A 388 13.95 1.42 3.64
CA ALA A 388 12.99 1.16 2.58
C ALA A 388 11.55 1.39 3.08
N ALA A 389 11.19 2.67 3.29
CA ALA A 389 9.91 3.06 3.93
C ALA A 389 8.67 2.77 3.07
N GLY A 390 8.81 2.80 1.74
CA GLY A 390 7.70 2.58 0.80
C GLY A 390 8.09 2.84 -0.65
N ALA A 391 7.21 2.43 -1.56
CA ALA A 391 7.41 2.51 -3.01
C ALA A 391 6.31 3.34 -3.70
N GLY A 392 6.64 3.89 -4.88
CA GLY A 392 5.71 4.68 -5.71
C GLY A 392 5.47 6.11 -5.23
N VAL A 393 4.60 6.82 -5.96
CA VAL A 393 4.33 8.26 -5.78
C VAL A 393 3.10 8.57 -4.93
N GLU A 394 2.06 7.72 -4.91
CA GLU A 394 0.79 7.97 -4.18
C GLU A 394 0.91 7.72 -2.66
N ARG A 395 1.93 8.27 -2.00
CA ARG A 395 2.16 8.11 -0.55
C ARG A 395 2.81 9.35 0.06
N ALA A 396 2.71 9.49 1.38
CA ALA A 396 3.60 10.39 2.09
C ALA A 396 5.03 9.84 2.08
N TYR A 397 6.00 10.73 1.91
CA TYR A 397 7.42 10.37 1.93
C TYR A 397 7.99 10.28 3.34
N GLY A 398 7.35 10.98 4.29
CA GLY A 398 7.65 10.90 5.71
C GLY A 398 8.34 12.15 6.23
N VAL A 399 8.43 12.23 7.55
CA VAL A 399 9.25 13.24 8.24
C VAL A 399 10.69 12.76 8.24
N LYS A 400 11.59 13.47 7.55
CA LYS A 400 12.98 13.01 7.33
C LYS A 400 13.71 12.68 8.64
N ALA A 401 13.50 13.48 9.68
CA ALA A 401 14.12 13.28 10.99
C ALA A 401 13.70 11.99 11.70
N ARG A 402 12.61 11.34 11.26
CA ARG A 402 12.09 10.09 11.82
C ARG A 402 12.45 8.85 11.02
N MET A 403 12.91 9.02 9.78
CA MET A 403 13.28 7.92 8.87
C MET A 403 14.63 7.31 9.25
N VAL A 404 14.68 6.67 10.41
CA VAL A 404 15.87 6.00 10.94
C VAL A 404 15.97 4.61 10.35
N SER A 405 17.15 4.22 9.86
CA SER A 405 17.41 2.87 9.34
C SER A 405 17.47 1.80 10.46
N PRO A 406 17.26 0.51 10.15
CA PRO A 406 17.46 -0.57 11.12
C PRO A 406 18.85 -0.56 11.78
N LEU A 407 19.91 -0.29 11.00
CA LEU A 407 21.29 -0.22 11.47
C LEU A 407 21.47 0.94 12.46
N GLU A 408 20.96 2.12 12.15
CA GLU A 408 21.03 3.29 13.04
C GLU A 408 20.25 3.04 14.33
N ALA A 409 19.05 2.48 14.25
CA ALA A 409 18.23 2.15 15.42
C ALA A 409 18.93 1.13 16.34
N LEU A 410 19.57 0.10 15.77
CA LEU A 410 20.33 -0.89 16.51
C LEU A 410 21.64 -0.33 17.10
N LYS A 411 22.31 0.59 16.41
CA LYS A 411 23.52 1.26 16.94
C LYS A 411 23.20 2.30 18.01
N ALA A 412 22.06 2.98 17.92
CA ALA A 412 21.62 3.95 18.91
C ALA A 412 21.21 3.29 20.23
N ALA A 413 20.62 2.09 20.16
CA ALA A 413 20.18 1.33 21.33
C ALA A 413 20.51 -0.18 21.20
N PRO A 414 21.81 -0.55 21.18
CA PRO A 414 22.22 -1.93 21.02
C PRO A 414 21.78 -2.77 22.23
N PRO A 415 21.25 -3.98 22.02
CA PRO A 415 20.96 -4.88 23.13
C PRO A 415 22.22 -5.21 23.92
N ALA A 416 22.05 -5.54 25.20
CA ALA A 416 23.16 -5.92 26.06
C ALA A 416 23.94 -7.11 25.48
N GLY A 417 25.26 -6.95 25.42
CA GLY A 417 26.17 -7.95 24.86
C GLY A 417 26.17 -8.04 23.34
N TRP A 418 25.62 -7.08 22.60
CA TRP A 418 25.74 -7.07 21.13
C TRP A 418 26.89 -6.19 20.67
N THR A 419 27.62 -6.70 19.68
CA THR A 419 28.47 -5.90 18.78
C THR A 419 27.84 -5.94 17.40
N VAL A 420 27.37 -4.80 16.89
CA VAL A 420 26.72 -4.69 15.59
C VAL A 420 27.76 -4.36 14.51
N ASP A 421 27.97 -5.28 13.56
CA ASP A 421 28.75 -5.05 12.35
C ASP A 421 27.82 -4.94 11.13
N HIS A 422 28.29 -4.31 10.04
CA HIS A 422 27.52 -4.13 8.82
C HIS A 422 28.38 -4.31 7.56
N ARG A 423 27.84 -5.01 6.56
CA ARG A 423 28.38 -5.04 5.19
C ARG A 423 27.25 -4.81 4.19
N VAL A 424 27.50 -4.02 3.15
CA VAL A 424 26.47 -3.72 2.14
C VAL A 424 26.03 -4.98 1.38
N GLY A 425 26.96 -5.90 1.09
CA GLY A 425 26.71 -7.12 0.31
C GLY A 425 26.44 -6.83 -1.17
N ILE A 426 25.36 -6.11 -1.45
CA ILE A 426 24.99 -5.59 -2.78
C ILE A 426 25.02 -4.08 -2.73
N ASP A 427 25.98 -3.49 -3.43
CA ASP A 427 26.07 -2.04 -3.59
C ASP A 427 25.07 -1.56 -4.65
N LEU A 428 24.27 -0.56 -4.27
CA LEU A 428 23.28 0.08 -5.14
C LEU A 428 23.66 1.52 -5.50
N GLU A 429 24.69 2.09 -4.86
CA GLU A 429 25.14 3.48 -5.03
C GLU A 429 26.46 3.54 -5.79
N GLY A 430 27.35 2.55 -5.58
CA GLY A 430 28.61 2.44 -6.30
C GLY A 430 29.51 3.65 -6.14
N THR A 431 30.27 3.96 -7.19
CA THR A 431 31.23 5.08 -7.19
C THR A 431 31.13 5.89 -8.47
N VAL A 432 31.32 7.21 -8.39
CA VAL A 432 31.46 8.08 -9.57
C VAL A 432 32.47 7.48 -10.55
N ILE A 433 32.11 7.45 -11.83
CA ILE A 433 33.00 6.91 -12.86
C ILE A 433 34.24 7.83 -12.97
N PRO A 434 35.46 7.29 -12.76
CA PRO A 434 36.67 8.10 -12.80
C PRO A 434 36.92 8.73 -14.18
N THR A 435 37.54 9.91 -14.20
CA THR A 435 37.82 10.68 -15.43
C THR A 435 38.65 9.90 -16.44
N GLU A 436 39.58 9.05 -16.01
CA GLU A 436 40.39 8.22 -16.91
C GLU A 436 39.57 7.20 -17.73
N HIS A 437 38.33 6.93 -17.30
CA HIS A 437 37.40 6.07 -18.01
C HIS A 437 36.42 6.84 -18.90
N LEU A 438 36.46 8.16 -18.90
CA LEU A 438 35.57 9.02 -19.68
C LEU A 438 36.40 9.85 -20.67
N SER A 439 36.00 9.84 -21.94
CA SER A 439 36.60 10.68 -22.96
C SER A 439 35.55 11.23 -23.92
N TRP A 440 35.91 12.25 -24.68
CA TRP A 440 35.10 12.76 -25.76
C TRP A 440 35.89 12.82 -27.06
N THR A 441 35.18 12.82 -28.18
CA THR A 441 35.71 13.01 -29.53
C THR A 441 34.74 13.86 -30.33
N ASP A 442 35.24 14.77 -31.16
CA ASP A 442 34.43 15.61 -32.06
C ASP A 442 33.90 14.86 -33.30
N GLU A 443 34.25 13.58 -33.47
CA GLU A 443 33.81 12.76 -34.60
C GLU A 443 32.50 12.00 -34.31
N GLU A 444 31.50 12.15 -35.17
CA GLU A 444 30.20 11.47 -35.10
C GLU A 444 30.31 9.93 -35.13
N ASP A 445 31.36 9.38 -35.74
CA ASP A 445 31.58 7.94 -35.91
C ASP A 445 32.50 7.31 -34.85
N GLY A 446 33.05 8.12 -33.93
CA GLY A 446 33.95 7.66 -32.88
C GLY A 446 35.31 7.17 -33.36
N THR A 447 35.72 7.50 -34.59
CA THR A 447 37.08 7.23 -35.05
C THR A 447 38.11 8.15 -34.35
N ALA A 448 39.40 7.81 -34.44
CA ALA A 448 40.47 8.46 -33.66
C ALA A 448 41.19 9.55 -34.46
N GLN A 449 40.47 10.33 -35.27
CA GLN A 449 41.07 11.33 -36.17
C GLN A 449 40.68 12.79 -35.81
N GLY A 450 39.65 12.99 -34.97
CA GLY A 450 39.22 14.29 -34.43
C GLY A 450 39.91 14.75 -33.13
N ALA A 451 39.53 15.92 -32.62
CA ALA A 451 39.99 16.39 -31.30
C ALA A 451 39.44 15.49 -30.19
N GLN A 452 40.28 15.16 -29.21
CA GLN A 452 39.96 14.24 -28.12
C GLN A 452 40.40 14.81 -26.77
N GLY A 453 39.63 14.51 -25.73
CA GLY A 453 39.95 14.91 -24.36
C GLY A 453 39.32 13.99 -23.31
N HIS A 454 39.62 14.26 -22.04
CA HIS A 454 39.03 13.55 -20.91
C HIS A 454 37.70 14.17 -20.48
N GLY A 455 36.76 13.35 -20.02
CA GLY A 455 35.45 13.77 -19.57
C GLY A 455 34.34 13.60 -20.61
N LEU A 456 33.16 14.13 -20.30
CA LEU A 456 31.97 14.10 -21.15
C LEU A 456 31.58 15.51 -21.59
N VAL A 457 31.11 15.64 -22.83
CA VAL A 457 30.64 16.88 -23.41
C VAL A 457 29.25 17.20 -22.88
N ARG A 458 29.10 18.29 -22.13
CA ARG A 458 27.84 18.81 -21.60
C ARG A 458 27.23 19.85 -22.54
N MET A 459 25.98 19.62 -22.93
CA MET A 459 25.23 20.47 -23.85
C MET A 459 23.79 20.70 -23.36
N PRO A 460 23.20 21.89 -23.53
CA PRO A 460 21.76 22.10 -23.40
C PRO A 460 20.98 21.21 -24.37
N THR A 461 19.92 20.56 -23.91
CA THR A 461 19.08 19.71 -24.77
C THR A 461 18.34 20.53 -25.84
N SER A 462 18.07 21.81 -25.55
CA SER A 462 17.29 22.71 -26.42
C SER A 462 18.10 23.38 -27.53
N ASP A 463 19.43 23.43 -27.40
CA ASP A 463 20.29 24.11 -28.36
C ASP A 463 21.55 23.28 -28.65
N PRO A 464 21.56 22.50 -29.75
CA PRO A 464 22.70 21.70 -30.12
C PRO A 464 23.89 22.53 -30.63
N ASN A 465 23.74 23.86 -30.81
CA ASN A 465 24.80 24.76 -31.25
C ASN A 465 25.38 25.61 -30.11
N ALA A 466 24.94 25.40 -28.87
CA ALA A 466 25.49 26.08 -27.71
C ALA A 466 26.98 25.77 -27.52
N GLU A 467 27.71 26.64 -26.83
CA GLU A 467 29.10 26.35 -26.46
C GLU A 467 29.13 25.14 -25.52
N ALA A 468 29.99 24.17 -25.84
CA ALA A 468 30.09 22.91 -25.12
C ALA A 468 31.00 23.04 -23.89
N ASP A 469 30.52 22.56 -22.75
CA ASP A 469 31.34 22.40 -21.54
C ASP A 469 31.89 20.96 -21.48
N ILE A 470 33.07 20.76 -20.88
CA ILE A 470 33.62 19.42 -20.64
C ILE A 470 33.65 19.13 -19.14
N ASP A 471 32.93 18.10 -18.74
CA ASP A 471 32.88 17.65 -17.35
C ASP A 471 33.77 16.41 -17.17
N ALA A 472 34.87 16.55 -16.42
CA ALA A 472 35.82 15.48 -16.17
C ALA A 472 35.19 14.27 -15.46
N THR A 473 34.22 14.52 -14.58
CA THR A 473 33.34 13.52 -13.97
C THR A 473 31.94 14.12 -13.89
N LEU A 474 30.92 13.27 -13.75
CA LEU A 474 29.55 13.72 -13.59
C LEU A 474 29.11 13.54 -12.15
N ASP A 475 29.26 14.59 -11.37
CA ASP A 475 28.84 14.64 -9.96
C ASP A 475 28.45 16.07 -9.59
N PHE A 476 27.22 16.44 -9.92
CA PHE A 476 26.61 17.72 -9.61
C PHE A 476 25.63 17.52 -8.46
N THR A 477 26.14 17.32 -7.26
CA THR A 477 25.35 17.03 -6.05
C THR A 477 25.64 18.04 -4.94
N GLY A 478 24.74 18.12 -3.95
CA GLY A 478 24.87 19.06 -2.82
C GLY A 478 25.04 20.52 -3.26
N GLY A 479 26.10 21.18 -2.80
CA GLY A 479 26.40 22.57 -3.18
C GLY A 479 26.64 22.78 -4.68
N ARG A 480 27.02 21.71 -5.41
CA ARG A 480 27.29 21.72 -6.86
C ARG A 480 26.07 21.37 -7.71
N ALA A 481 24.89 21.18 -7.12
CA ALA A 481 23.67 20.89 -7.88
C ALA A 481 23.44 21.94 -8.98
N LEU A 482 22.98 21.52 -10.13
CA LEU A 482 22.74 22.39 -11.28
C LEU A 482 21.57 23.35 -11.02
N PRO A 483 21.51 24.51 -11.69
CA PRO A 483 20.43 25.47 -11.52
C PRO A 483 19.04 24.89 -11.81
N GLU A 484 18.00 25.51 -11.26
CA GLU A 484 16.62 25.21 -11.66
C GLU A 484 16.40 25.41 -13.16
N GLY A 485 15.50 24.63 -13.76
CA GLY A 485 15.23 24.67 -15.20
C GLY A 485 16.34 24.08 -16.10
N SER A 486 17.44 23.56 -15.54
CA SER A 486 18.48 22.87 -16.31
C SER A 486 17.90 21.73 -17.15
N ASP A 487 18.22 21.69 -18.45
CA ASP A 487 17.87 20.61 -19.37
C ASP A 487 19.11 20.29 -20.19
N LEU A 488 19.81 19.22 -19.81
CA LEU A 488 21.20 18.99 -20.19
C LEU A 488 21.42 17.55 -20.68
N THR A 489 22.40 17.42 -21.57
CA THR A 489 22.93 16.14 -22.02
C THR A 489 24.43 16.08 -21.77
N TRP A 490 24.93 14.87 -21.51
CA TRP A 490 26.36 14.57 -21.46
C TRP A 490 26.65 13.46 -22.44
N ALA A 491 27.60 13.65 -23.35
CA ALA A 491 27.94 12.66 -24.37
C ALA A 491 29.45 12.41 -24.44
N GLY A 492 29.82 11.17 -24.71
CA GLY A 492 31.22 10.78 -24.90
C GLY A 492 31.38 9.27 -24.95
N LEU A 493 32.58 8.81 -24.65
CA LEU A 493 33.00 7.43 -24.62
C LEU A 493 33.32 7.03 -23.18
N MET A 494 32.92 5.81 -22.82
CA MET A 494 33.28 5.17 -21.56
C MET A 494 34.19 3.96 -21.86
N THR A 495 35.45 4.02 -21.42
CA THR A 495 36.44 2.95 -21.62
C THR A 495 36.46 2.00 -20.45
N VAL A 496 36.25 0.72 -20.73
CA VAL A 496 35.96 -0.30 -19.72
C VAL A 496 37.25 -0.97 -19.22
N PRO A 497 37.55 -0.96 -17.91
CA PRO A 497 38.81 -1.52 -17.38
C PRO A 497 38.83 -3.06 -17.32
N GLU A 498 37.70 -3.71 -17.14
CA GLU A 498 37.61 -5.17 -16.96
C GLU A 498 36.37 -5.75 -17.65
N THR A 499 36.46 -7.00 -18.12
CA THR A 499 35.32 -7.67 -18.77
C THR A 499 34.39 -8.22 -17.70
N GLY A 500 33.11 -7.87 -17.75
CA GLY A 500 32.12 -8.40 -16.83
C GLY A 500 30.81 -7.63 -16.80
N ILE A 501 29.99 -7.90 -15.79
CA ILE A 501 28.71 -7.20 -15.58
C ILE A 501 28.98 -5.91 -14.81
N TYR A 502 28.58 -4.79 -15.38
CA TYR A 502 28.55 -3.48 -14.73
C TYR A 502 27.12 -3.11 -14.40
N ASP A 503 26.96 -2.45 -13.25
CA ASP A 503 25.78 -1.63 -12.99
C ASP A 503 26.20 -0.19 -13.29
N LEU A 504 25.60 0.44 -14.29
CA LEU A 504 25.80 1.85 -14.59
C LEU A 504 24.63 2.61 -13.99
N MET A 505 24.90 3.52 -13.06
CA MET A 505 23.86 4.21 -12.30
C MET A 505 23.82 5.69 -12.62
N LEU A 506 22.61 6.21 -12.75
CA LEU A 506 22.35 7.63 -12.79
C LEU A 506 21.55 7.98 -11.54
N GLU A 507 22.20 8.72 -10.65
CA GLU A 507 21.62 9.19 -9.41
C GLU A 507 21.05 10.59 -9.64
N ILE A 508 19.79 10.83 -9.29
CA ILE A 508 19.07 12.04 -9.65
C ILE A 508 18.32 12.60 -8.44
N GLY A 509 18.41 13.92 -8.25
CA GLY A 509 17.58 14.67 -7.31
C GLY A 509 16.97 15.88 -8.01
N GLY A 510 15.71 16.21 -7.71
CA GLY A 510 15.05 17.39 -8.25
C GLY A 510 14.74 17.38 -9.75
N GLY A 511 14.73 16.22 -10.41
CA GLY A 511 14.44 16.10 -11.83
C GLY A 511 14.30 14.68 -12.36
N SER A 512 14.52 14.50 -13.66
CA SER A 512 14.48 13.22 -14.35
C SER A 512 15.73 13.01 -15.18
N GLY A 513 16.03 11.78 -15.56
CA GLY A 513 17.15 11.50 -16.43
C GLY A 513 17.24 10.06 -16.92
N ARG A 514 18.09 9.85 -17.89
CA ARG A 514 18.27 8.54 -18.52
C ARG A 514 19.70 8.33 -18.96
N ILE A 515 20.11 7.06 -18.92
CA ILE A 515 21.36 6.55 -19.46
C ILE A 515 21.03 5.95 -20.82
N GLN A 516 21.81 6.31 -21.83
CA GLN A 516 21.84 5.65 -23.12
C GLN A 516 23.25 5.11 -23.37
N LEU A 517 23.36 3.83 -23.72
CA LEU A 517 24.60 3.17 -24.11
C LEU A 517 24.48 2.66 -25.55
N GLY A 518 25.33 3.18 -26.44
CA GLY A 518 25.20 2.98 -27.89
C GLY A 518 23.86 3.49 -28.44
N GLU A 519 23.33 2.82 -29.47
CA GLU A 519 22.11 3.28 -30.16
C GLU A 519 20.79 2.85 -29.49
N ARG A 520 20.78 1.87 -28.58
CA ARG A 520 19.52 1.19 -28.19
C ARG A 520 19.35 0.88 -26.71
N ILE A 521 20.41 0.83 -25.92
CA ILE A 521 20.29 0.41 -24.52
C ILE A 521 19.98 1.62 -23.66
N VAL A 522 18.81 1.63 -23.02
CA VAL A 522 18.34 2.75 -22.20
C VAL A 522 17.89 2.26 -20.83
N ALA A 523 18.33 2.95 -19.78
CA ALA A 523 17.70 2.91 -18.46
C ALA A 523 17.30 4.34 -18.08
N SER A 524 16.18 4.53 -17.39
CA SER A 524 15.66 5.85 -17.07
C SER A 524 15.17 5.91 -15.63
N ALA A 525 15.56 6.98 -14.93
CA ALA A 525 14.95 7.42 -13.68
C ALA A 525 14.08 8.63 -13.98
N ARG A 526 12.89 8.64 -13.39
CA ARG A 526 12.10 9.86 -13.30
C ARG A 526 11.71 9.99 -11.85
N ILE A 527 12.07 11.11 -11.23
CA ILE A 527 11.37 11.51 -10.01
C ILE A 527 9.93 11.73 -10.42
N GLY A 528 9.09 10.81 -9.97
CA GLY A 528 7.67 10.88 -10.17
C GLY A 528 7.13 12.15 -9.51
N ALA A 529 6.21 12.79 -10.22
CA ALA A 529 5.53 13.96 -9.72
C ALA A 529 4.04 13.68 -9.75
N ASN A 530 3.38 13.86 -8.61
CA ASN A 530 1.93 13.78 -8.51
C ASN A 530 1.38 15.13 -8.09
N GLY A 531 0.30 15.60 -8.73
CA GLY A 531 -0.23 16.95 -8.49
C GLY A 531 0.79 18.10 -8.68
N GLY A 532 1.89 17.88 -9.40
CA GLY A 532 2.99 18.85 -9.55
C GLY A 532 3.92 18.95 -8.32
N VAL A 533 3.76 18.07 -7.32
CA VAL A 533 4.70 17.91 -6.21
C VAL A 533 5.86 17.05 -6.65
N VAL A 534 7.05 17.45 -6.23
CA VAL A 534 8.29 16.73 -6.50
C VAL A 534 8.89 16.44 -5.16
N TRP A 535 8.92 15.16 -4.83
CA TRP A 535 9.64 14.72 -3.66
C TRP A 535 11.09 14.44 -4.02
N PRO A 536 12.03 14.52 -3.07
CA PRO A 536 13.45 14.42 -3.42
C PRO A 536 13.82 13.05 -4.01
N TRP A 537 12.99 12.03 -3.78
CA TRP A 537 13.12 10.69 -4.34
C TRP A 537 11.75 10.01 -4.48
N THR A 538 11.68 8.95 -5.27
CA THR A 538 10.52 8.07 -5.49
C THR A 538 10.87 6.59 -5.38
N GLY A 539 12.15 6.24 -5.50
CA GLY A 539 12.69 4.92 -5.28
C GLY A 539 12.57 4.46 -3.83
N ILE A 540 12.57 3.14 -3.65
CA ILE A 540 12.51 2.49 -2.33
C ILE A 540 13.81 2.67 -1.57
N VAL A 541 14.92 2.54 -2.28
CA VAL A 541 16.27 2.69 -1.76
C VAL A 541 16.94 3.82 -2.52
N THR A 542 17.26 4.89 -1.81
CA THR A 542 17.95 6.06 -2.36
C THR A 542 19.46 5.96 -2.14
N THR A 543 20.22 6.91 -2.67
CA THR A 543 21.59 7.15 -2.21
C THR A 543 21.59 7.63 -0.76
N ARG A 544 22.76 7.67 -0.12
CA ARG A 544 22.91 8.23 1.24
C ARG A 544 22.57 9.72 1.31
N GLU A 545 22.64 10.41 0.19
CA GLU A 545 22.25 11.83 0.06
C GLU A 545 20.75 12.01 -0.23
N GLY A 546 20.01 10.92 -0.45
CA GLY A 546 18.59 10.96 -0.77
C GLY A 546 18.29 11.18 -2.25
N LEU A 547 19.16 10.73 -3.16
CA LEU A 547 18.94 10.77 -4.61
C LEU A 547 18.26 9.48 -5.08
N ASP A 548 17.37 9.58 -6.07
CA ASP A 548 16.83 8.43 -6.79
C ASP A 548 17.90 7.77 -7.64
N ILE A 549 17.81 6.45 -7.81
CA ILE A 549 18.80 5.66 -8.56
C ILE A 549 18.07 4.94 -9.69
N THR A 550 18.51 5.15 -10.94
CA THR A 550 18.26 4.19 -12.03
C THR A 550 19.54 3.45 -12.35
N THR A 551 19.40 2.16 -12.68
CA THR A 551 20.53 1.29 -12.98
C THR A 551 20.35 0.63 -14.34
N LEU A 552 21.36 0.76 -15.19
CA LEU A 552 21.54 -0.06 -16.38
C LEU A 552 22.54 -1.19 -16.06
N ARG A 553 22.04 -2.42 -15.92
CA ARG A 553 22.87 -3.61 -15.75
C ARG A 553 23.28 -4.16 -17.11
N VAL A 554 24.58 -4.19 -17.41
CA VAL A 554 25.09 -4.54 -18.75
C VAL A 554 26.42 -5.29 -18.68
N LYS A 555 26.63 -6.25 -19.58
CA LYS A 555 27.92 -6.92 -19.74
C LYS A 555 28.81 -6.11 -20.70
N LEU A 556 29.98 -5.70 -20.24
CA LEU A 556 30.96 -4.91 -20.98
C LEU A 556 32.29 -5.66 -21.13
N ILE A 557 33.10 -5.28 -22.12
CA ILE A 557 34.36 -5.92 -22.49
C ILE A 557 35.52 -4.98 -22.17
N ALA A 558 36.56 -5.48 -21.50
CA ALA A 558 37.77 -4.72 -21.17
C ALA A 558 38.43 -4.12 -22.43
N GLY A 559 38.90 -2.88 -22.31
CA GLY A 559 39.57 -2.15 -23.38
C GLY A 559 38.64 -1.63 -24.49
N HIS A 560 37.35 -2.00 -24.48
CA HIS A 560 36.37 -1.42 -25.39
C HIS A 560 35.87 -0.07 -24.84
N SER A 561 35.69 0.88 -25.75
CA SER A 561 35.03 2.15 -25.47
C SER A 561 33.59 2.10 -25.99
N TYR A 562 32.65 2.47 -25.13
CA TYR A 562 31.22 2.49 -25.47
C TYR A 562 30.74 3.93 -25.49
N GLN A 563 30.01 4.32 -26.53
CA GLN A 563 29.32 5.61 -26.53
C GLN A 563 28.29 5.64 -25.40
N VAL A 564 28.40 6.66 -24.54
CA VAL A 564 27.46 6.95 -23.47
C VAL A 564 26.85 8.32 -23.70
N LYS A 565 25.52 8.38 -23.56
CA LYS A 565 24.78 9.64 -23.56
C LYS A 565 23.86 9.67 -22.36
N LEU A 566 24.01 10.68 -21.52
CA LEU A 566 23.15 10.92 -20.38
C LEU A 566 22.28 12.12 -20.67
N PHE A 567 21.06 12.08 -20.15
CA PHE A 567 20.14 13.20 -20.21
C PHE A 567 19.67 13.45 -18.79
N ALA A 568 19.63 14.72 -18.37
CA ALA A 568 19.04 15.09 -17.11
C ALA A 568 18.30 16.43 -17.23
N LYS A 569 17.09 16.47 -16.67
CA LYS A 569 16.19 17.61 -16.73
C LYS A 569 15.67 17.93 -15.35
N ALA A 570 15.94 19.15 -14.90
CA ALA A 570 15.42 19.74 -13.68
C ALA A 570 13.89 19.85 -13.77
N GLN A 571 13.23 19.62 -12.65
CA GLN A 571 11.85 20.03 -12.51
C GLN A 571 11.78 21.54 -12.22
N GLU A 572 10.65 22.15 -12.56
CA GLU A 572 10.44 23.58 -12.41
C GLU A 572 10.69 24.02 -10.94
N HIS A 573 11.47 25.08 -10.75
CA HIS A 573 11.85 25.64 -9.44
C HIS A 573 12.69 24.75 -8.51
N ILE A 574 13.28 23.66 -9.00
CA ILE A 574 14.13 22.77 -8.20
C ILE A 574 15.50 22.63 -8.85
N ARG A 575 16.56 22.73 -8.05
CA ARG A 575 17.93 22.46 -8.50
C ARG A 575 18.09 20.98 -8.83
N LEU A 576 18.76 20.70 -9.94
CA LEU A 576 18.99 19.33 -10.41
C LEU A 576 20.28 18.79 -9.81
N SER A 577 20.17 17.73 -9.02
CA SER A 577 21.31 16.89 -8.65
C SER A 577 21.45 15.75 -9.64
N VAL A 578 22.67 15.52 -10.15
CA VAL A 578 22.94 14.40 -11.06
C VAL A 578 24.32 13.80 -10.82
N ARG A 579 24.41 12.47 -10.72
CA ARG A 579 25.68 11.73 -10.59
C ARG A 579 25.69 10.52 -11.51
N PHE A 580 26.79 10.29 -12.22
CA PHE A 580 27.00 9.08 -13.02
C PHE A 580 28.02 8.17 -12.32
N ALA A 581 27.53 7.05 -11.84
CA ALA A 581 28.28 6.11 -11.03
C ALA A 581 28.25 4.71 -11.66
N TRP A 582 29.12 3.83 -11.16
CA TRP A 582 29.08 2.41 -11.52
C TRP A 582 29.37 1.49 -10.33
N VAL A 583 28.97 0.23 -10.47
CA VAL A 583 29.54 -0.89 -9.72
C VAL A 583 30.24 -1.80 -10.73
N THR A 584 31.57 -1.90 -10.60
CA THR A 584 32.38 -2.77 -11.47
C THR A 584 32.28 -4.24 -11.04
N PRO A 585 32.64 -5.20 -11.92
CA PRO A 585 32.79 -6.61 -11.55
C PRO A 585 33.64 -6.84 -10.30
N ALA A 586 34.82 -6.21 -10.21
CA ALA A 586 35.72 -6.32 -9.07
C ALA A 586 35.11 -5.74 -7.78
N ALA A 587 34.46 -4.58 -7.86
CA ALA A 587 33.77 -3.99 -6.71
C ALA A 587 32.67 -4.92 -6.18
N ARG A 588 31.82 -5.45 -7.07
CA ARG A 588 30.77 -6.41 -6.71
C ARG A 588 31.35 -7.66 -6.02
N ALA A 589 32.42 -8.23 -6.59
CA ALA A 589 33.10 -9.38 -6.02
C ALA A 589 33.69 -9.08 -4.64
N ALA A 590 34.28 -7.90 -4.45
CA ALA A 590 34.84 -7.46 -3.17
C ALA A 590 33.76 -7.27 -2.08
N HIS A 591 32.61 -6.69 -2.42
CA HIS A 591 31.49 -6.54 -1.48
C HIS A 591 30.93 -7.90 -1.03
N LEU A 592 30.76 -8.84 -1.97
CA LEU A 592 30.32 -10.20 -1.67
C LEU A 592 31.34 -10.94 -0.79
N ALA A 593 32.62 -10.92 -1.15
CA ALA A 593 33.68 -11.58 -0.39
C ALA A 593 33.81 -11.01 1.04
N SER A 594 33.69 -9.68 1.18
CA SER A 594 33.71 -9.01 2.48
C SER A 594 32.52 -9.41 3.36
N ALA A 595 31.32 -9.53 2.79
CA ALA A 595 30.13 -9.99 3.50
C ALA A 595 30.27 -11.45 3.96
N ILE A 596 30.75 -12.35 3.10
CA ILE A 596 31.00 -13.76 3.43
C ILE A 596 32.07 -13.90 4.53
N ALA A 597 33.18 -13.17 4.41
CA ALA A 597 34.26 -13.21 5.41
C ALA A 597 33.81 -12.69 6.79
N ALA A 598 32.93 -11.69 6.83
CA ALA A 598 32.32 -11.21 8.06
C ALA A 598 31.31 -12.24 8.61
N ALA A 599 30.51 -12.88 7.75
CA ALA A 599 29.51 -13.87 8.13
C ALA A 599 30.15 -15.09 8.83
N HIS A 600 31.30 -15.56 8.36
CA HIS A 600 32.06 -16.64 9.00
C HIS A 600 32.49 -16.32 10.45
N LYS A 601 32.63 -15.04 10.80
CA LYS A 601 33.08 -14.58 12.12
C LYS A 601 31.94 -14.17 13.05
N ALA A 602 30.74 -13.96 12.50
CA ALA A 602 29.60 -13.47 13.25
C ALA A 602 28.89 -14.60 14.02
N ASP A 603 28.32 -14.29 15.17
CA ASP A 603 27.46 -15.22 15.90
C ASP A 603 26.09 -15.34 15.23
N ARG A 604 25.59 -14.22 14.69
CA ARG A 604 24.29 -14.10 14.02
C ARG A 604 24.43 -13.25 12.77
N VAL A 605 23.79 -13.68 11.69
CA VAL A 605 23.70 -12.90 10.44
C VAL A 605 22.25 -12.54 10.20
N VAL A 606 21.99 -11.27 9.91
CA VAL A 606 20.68 -10.77 9.51
C VAL A 606 20.82 -10.12 8.14
N VAL A 607 20.25 -10.74 7.11
CA VAL A 607 20.21 -10.18 5.76
C VAL A 607 18.96 -9.34 5.59
N PHE A 608 19.11 -8.07 5.20
CA PHE A 608 18.02 -7.19 4.82
C PHE A 608 17.89 -7.23 3.30
N ALA A 609 16.84 -7.90 2.86
CA ALA A 609 16.45 -8.01 1.46
C ALA A 609 15.27 -7.08 1.17
N HIS A 610 15.16 -6.64 -0.08
CA HIS A 610 14.09 -5.75 -0.50
C HIS A 610 13.58 -6.07 -1.90
N GLU A 611 12.32 -5.73 -2.13
CA GLU A 611 11.71 -5.63 -3.45
C GLU A 611 11.83 -4.19 -3.98
N ASP A 612 11.67 -4.02 -5.28
CA ASP A 612 11.88 -2.80 -6.08
C ASP A 612 10.59 -2.00 -6.33
N GLY A 613 9.40 -2.61 -6.22
CA GLY A 613 8.08 -2.03 -5.92
C GLY A 613 7.56 -0.92 -6.85
N GLN A 614 8.22 -0.71 -7.99
CA GLN A 614 7.85 0.28 -9.01
C GLN A 614 7.12 -0.38 -10.19
N PRO A 615 6.25 0.37 -10.89
CA PRO A 615 5.70 -0.06 -12.17
C PRO A 615 6.80 -0.17 -13.25
N PRO A 616 6.55 -0.94 -14.33
CA PRO A 616 5.36 -1.74 -14.59
C PRO A 616 5.31 -3.02 -13.73
N ASP A 617 4.27 -3.82 -13.89
CA ASP A 617 4.21 -5.17 -13.30
C ASP A 617 5.44 -5.98 -13.68
N ARG A 618 5.96 -6.76 -12.73
CA ARG A 618 7.17 -7.56 -12.96
C ARG A 618 6.78 -8.87 -13.63
N GLU A 619 7.70 -9.39 -14.43
CA GLU A 619 7.56 -10.72 -15.03
C GLU A 619 7.99 -11.84 -14.08
N THR A 620 8.63 -11.49 -12.96
CA THR A 620 9.14 -12.42 -11.95
C THR A 620 8.87 -11.91 -10.53
N LEU A 621 8.70 -12.84 -9.59
CA LEU A 621 8.57 -12.59 -8.15
C LEU A 621 9.90 -12.75 -7.41
N ALA A 622 11.00 -13.00 -8.11
CA ALA A 622 12.33 -13.11 -7.51
C ALA A 622 12.82 -11.75 -6.98
N LEU A 623 13.61 -11.80 -5.89
CA LEU A 623 14.27 -10.60 -5.37
C LEU A 623 15.23 -10.02 -6.42
N PRO A 624 15.25 -8.69 -6.61
CA PRO A 624 16.07 -8.06 -7.64
C PRO A 624 17.57 -8.05 -7.25
N VAL A 625 18.43 -7.69 -8.21
CA VAL A 625 19.86 -7.36 -8.01
C VAL A 625 20.68 -8.46 -7.30
N ASP A 626 20.45 -9.74 -7.64
CA ASP A 626 21.18 -10.92 -7.13
C ASP A 626 21.05 -11.21 -5.61
N GLN A 627 20.05 -10.64 -4.94
CA GLN A 627 19.83 -10.85 -3.50
C GLN A 627 19.67 -12.32 -3.11
N ASP A 628 19.03 -13.14 -3.95
CA ASP A 628 18.92 -14.59 -3.72
C ASP A 628 20.28 -15.30 -3.72
N ALA A 629 21.22 -14.86 -4.57
CA ALA A 629 22.57 -15.43 -4.62
C ALA A 629 23.37 -15.03 -3.37
N LEU A 630 23.26 -13.77 -2.94
CA LEU A 630 23.86 -13.28 -1.70
C LEU A 630 23.36 -14.09 -0.48
N ILE A 631 22.04 -14.29 -0.36
CA ILE A 631 21.47 -15.01 0.79
C ILE A 631 21.96 -16.46 0.84
N ARG A 632 22.02 -17.16 -0.30
CA ARG A 632 22.57 -18.53 -0.36
C ARG A 632 24.03 -18.58 0.09
N ALA A 633 24.86 -17.68 -0.43
CA ALA A 633 26.29 -17.65 -0.09
C ALA A 633 26.52 -17.34 1.42
N LEU A 634 25.72 -16.46 2.00
CA LEU A 634 25.82 -16.15 3.44
C LEU A 634 25.28 -17.30 4.31
N ALA A 635 24.23 -18.00 3.86
CA ALA A 635 23.70 -19.15 4.58
C ALA A 635 24.68 -20.34 4.59
N GLU A 636 25.47 -20.50 3.53
CA GLU A 636 26.61 -21.44 3.49
C GLU A 636 27.73 -21.02 4.44
N ALA A 637 28.02 -19.72 4.53
CA ALA A 637 29.05 -19.19 5.43
C ALA A 637 28.65 -19.26 6.91
N ASN A 638 27.37 -19.08 7.23
CA ASN A 638 26.83 -19.09 8.58
C ASN A 638 25.37 -19.60 8.63
N PRO A 639 25.11 -20.77 9.25
CA PRO A 639 23.75 -21.31 9.34
C PRO A 639 22.85 -20.58 10.36
N ASN A 640 23.39 -19.67 11.17
CA ASN A 640 22.59 -18.82 12.09
C ASN A 640 22.15 -17.54 11.38
N LEU A 641 21.49 -17.71 10.23
CA LEU A 641 21.06 -16.63 9.37
C LEU A 641 19.55 -16.40 9.45
N ALA A 642 19.17 -15.14 9.66
CA ALA A 642 17.82 -14.63 9.50
C ALA A 642 17.76 -13.72 8.26
N VAL A 643 16.61 -13.66 7.60
CA VAL A 643 16.34 -12.71 6.52
C VAL A 643 15.19 -11.80 6.93
N VAL A 644 15.39 -10.49 6.85
CA VAL A 644 14.33 -9.49 6.88
C VAL A 644 14.00 -9.12 5.45
N VAL A 645 12.74 -9.30 5.03
CA VAL A 645 12.27 -8.97 3.69
C VAL A 645 11.38 -7.74 3.78
N THR A 646 11.73 -6.68 3.06
CA THR A 646 10.88 -5.51 2.85
C THR A 646 10.30 -5.59 1.44
N ALA A 647 9.01 -5.88 1.30
CA ALA A 647 8.38 -6.07 0.00
C ALA A 647 6.91 -5.63 0.00
N GLY A 648 6.44 -5.12 -1.13
CA GLY A 648 5.05 -4.69 -1.32
C GLY A 648 4.11 -5.76 -1.88
N ARG A 649 4.63 -6.97 -2.09
CA ARG A 649 3.94 -8.08 -2.75
C ARG A 649 4.65 -9.39 -2.42
N PRO A 650 4.07 -10.56 -2.78
CA PRO A 650 4.75 -11.82 -2.60
C PRO A 650 6.08 -11.87 -3.39
N VAL A 651 7.10 -12.48 -2.78
CA VAL A 651 8.38 -12.78 -3.41
C VAL A 651 8.71 -14.26 -3.26
N THR A 652 9.38 -14.84 -4.24
CA THR A 652 9.88 -16.22 -4.13
C THR A 652 11.10 -16.26 -3.20
N MET A 653 11.29 -17.39 -2.51
CA MET A 653 12.39 -17.58 -1.56
C MET A 653 13.10 -18.92 -1.81
N PRO A 654 13.86 -19.07 -2.90
CA PRO A 654 14.50 -20.34 -3.27
C PRO A 654 15.59 -20.79 -2.28
N TRP A 655 15.92 -19.97 -1.28
CA TRP A 655 16.87 -20.22 -0.20
C TRP A 655 16.19 -20.55 1.14
N ILE A 656 14.86 -20.68 1.19
CA ILE A 656 14.09 -20.78 2.43
C ILE A 656 14.55 -21.90 3.37
N ASP A 657 14.98 -23.04 2.82
CA ASP A 657 15.47 -24.19 3.58
C ASP A 657 16.89 -24.02 4.16
N LYS A 658 17.61 -22.99 3.73
CA LYS A 658 18.99 -22.70 4.15
C LYS A 658 19.06 -21.70 5.31
N VAL A 659 17.96 -21.02 5.62
CA VAL A 659 17.91 -19.99 6.66
C VAL A 659 17.04 -20.42 7.83
N LYS A 660 17.33 -19.92 9.03
CA LYS A 660 16.57 -20.28 10.24
C LYS A 660 15.37 -19.39 10.49
N ALA A 661 15.38 -18.15 10.02
CA ALA A 661 14.27 -17.24 10.22
C ALA A 661 14.03 -16.31 9.04
N VAL A 662 12.76 -15.97 8.82
CA VAL A 662 12.33 -14.97 7.84
C VAL A 662 11.29 -14.08 8.48
N LEU A 663 11.58 -12.77 8.53
CA LEU A 663 10.68 -11.73 8.98
C LEU A 663 10.27 -10.86 7.78
N LEU A 664 8.99 -10.82 7.45
CA LEU A 664 8.43 -9.92 6.44
C LEU A 664 8.02 -8.61 7.11
N GLY A 665 8.70 -7.53 6.73
CA GLY A 665 8.46 -6.18 7.24
C GLY A 665 7.50 -5.34 6.39
N TRP A 666 7.04 -5.86 5.24
CA TRP A 666 6.31 -5.11 4.21
C TRP A 666 7.07 -3.85 3.79
N TYR A 667 6.38 -2.80 3.35
CA TYR A 667 6.89 -1.44 3.42
C TYR A 667 6.48 -0.78 4.75
N PRO A 668 7.39 -0.63 5.72
CA PRO A 668 7.05 -0.35 7.11
C PRO A 668 6.88 1.14 7.46
N GLY A 669 6.88 2.05 6.48
CA GLY A 669 6.75 3.50 6.71
C GLY A 669 7.96 4.11 7.44
N GLN A 670 7.83 5.36 7.89
CA GLN A 670 8.94 6.14 8.45
C GLN A 670 9.51 5.57 9.76
N GLU A 671 8.69 4.89 10.56
CA GLU A 671 9.12 4.27 11.83
C GLU A 671 9.67 2.85 11.63
N GLY A 672 9.80 2.40 10.38
CA GLY A 672 10.08 1.02 10.04
C GLY A 672 11.44 0.51 10.53
N GLY A 673 12.49 1.33 10.50
CA GLY A 673 13.81 0.88 10.98
C GLY A 673 13.80 0.61 12.48
N ALA A 674 13.15 1.47 13.27
CA ALA A 674 12.95 1.25 14.69
C ALA A 674 12.05 0.05 14.98
N ALA A 675 10.96 -0.13 14.22
CA ALA A 675 10.07 -1.27 14.35
C ALA A 675 10.78 -2.61 14.06
N LEU A 676 11.55 -2.68 12.97
CA LEU A 676 12.32 -3.87 12.60
C LEU A 676 13.41 -4.18 13.62
N ALA A 677 14.10 -3.16 14.15
CA ALA A 677 15.06 -3.33 15.23
C ALA A 677 14.39 -3.89 16.51
N ASP A 678 13.21 -3.41 16.87
CA ASP A 678 12.48 -3.92 18.04
C ASP A 678 12.01 -5.36 17.87
N LEU A 679 11.57 -5.74 16.67
CA LEU A 679 11.21 -7.12 16.36
C LEU A 679 12.43 -8.04 16.45
N LEU A 680 13.54 -7.69 15.78
CA LEU A 680 14.77 -8.48 15.81
C LEU A 680 15.31 -8.73 17.23
N THR A 681 15.12 -7.77 18.12
CA THR A 681 15.61 -7.79 19.51
C THR A 681 14.58 -8.31 20.51
N GLY A 682 13.35 -8.60 20.08
CA GLY A 682 12.26 -9.05 20.96
C GLY A 682 11.74 -7.97 21.91
N ARG A 683 12.02 -6.67 21.63
CA ARG A 683 11.37 -5.54 22.30
C ARG A 683 9.93 -5.37 21.81
N ALA A 684 9.65 -5.81 20.58
CA ALA A 684 8.31 -5.97 20.04
C ALA A 684 8.06 -7.44 19.66
N GLU A 685 6.79 -7.83 19.70
CA GLU A 685 6.33 -9.18 19.30
C GLU A 685 5.76 -9.11 17.88
N PRO A 686 6.24 -9.92 16.91
CA PRO A 686 5.57 -10.06 15.62
C PRO A 686 4.20 -10.71 15.84
N GLY A 687 3.18 -10.12 15.24
CA GLY A 687 1.80 -10.59 15.39
C GLY A 687 1.00 -10.54 14.10
N GLY A 688 1.64 -10.26 12.96
CA GLY A 688 0.96 -10.22 11.67
C GLY A 688 0.59 -11.62 11.18
N ARG A 689 -0.39 -11.66 10.29
CA ARG A 689 -0.80 -12.83 9.49
C ARG A 689 -0.82 -12.40 8.04
N LEU A 690 -0.42 -13.27 7.12
CA LEU A 690 -0.38 -12.95 5.71
C LEU A 690 -1.77 -12.61 5.15
N PRO A 691 -2.00 -11.42 4.56
CA PRO A 691 -3.21 -11.11 3.81
C PRO A 691 -3.16 -11.66 2.37
N LEU A 692 -2.07 -12.35 2.00
CA LEU A 692 -1.72 -12.81 0.67
C LEU A 692 -1.13 -14.21 0.72
N THR A 693 -1.34 -15.02 -0.31
CA THR A 693 -0.66 -16.30 -0.47
C THR A 693 0.67 -16.12 -1.19
N PHE A 694 1.76 -16.65 -0.63
CA PHE A 694 3.09 -16.56 -1.22
C PHE A 694 3.38 -17.79 -2.08
N PRO A 695 3.68 -17.61 -3.39
CA PRO A 695 4.01 -18.71 -4.28
C PRO A 695 5.45 -19.22 -4.07
N THR A 696 5.68 -20.46 -4.47
CA THR A 696 7.02 -21.08 -4.53
C THR A 696 7.79 -20.68 -5.80
N THR A 697 7.07 -20.45 -6.90
CA THR A 697 7.62 -20.08 -8.22
C THR A 697 6.76 -19.02 -8.90
N ASP A 698 7.30 -18.33 -9.91
CA ASP A 698 6.57 -17.32 -10.69
C ASP A 698 5.34 -17.89 -11.40
N ASP A 699 5.39 -19.18 -11.74
CA ASP A 699 4.31 -19.90 -12.40
C ASP A 699 3.22 -20.38 -11.43
N GLN A 700 3.37 -20.27 -10.11
CA GLN A 700 2.36 -20.77 -9.17
C GLN A 700 1.27 -19.71 -8.91
N THR A 701 0.58 -19.29 -9.96
CA THR A 701 -0.42 -18.20 -9.90
C THR A 701 -1.68 -18.54 -10.71
N PRO A 702 -2.81 -17.84 -10.51
CA PRO A 702 -3.98 -18.01 -11.35
C PRO A 702 -3.71 -17.81 -12.85
N ALA A 703 -2.68 -17.06 -13.25
CA ALA A 703 -2.31 -16.85 -14.65
C ALA A 703 -1.51 -18.01 -15.28
N ARG A 704 -1.12 -19.03 -14.51
CA ARG A 704 -0.31 -20.16 -14.99
C ARG A 704 -0.95 -20.89 -16.16
N GLY A 705 -0.28 -20.92 -17.31
CA GLY A 705 -0.81 -21.59 -18.51
C GLY A 705 -2.09 -20.95 -19.06
N HIS A 706 -2.44 -19.77 -18.57
CA HIS A 706 -3.66 -19.03 -18.87
C HIS A 706 -3.31 -17.59 -19.24
N PRO A 707 -2.65 -17.35 -20.40
CA PRO A 707 -2.25 -16.01 -20.80
C PRO A 707 -3.44 -15.05 -20.94
N GLU A 708 -4.65 -15.55 -21.20
CA GLU A 708 -5.88 -14.77 -21.25
C GLU A 708 -6.20 -14.07 -19.92
N ARG A 709 -5.70 -14.58 -18.79
CA ARG A 709 -5.93 -14.04 -17.44
C ARG A 709 -5.06 -12.84 -17.10
N TYR A 710 -4.01 -12.55 -17.86
CA TYR A 710 -3.09 -11.44 -17.56
C TYR A 710 -2.59 -10.72 -18.82
N GLN A 711 -2.04 -11.46 -19.79
CA GLN A 711 -1.59 -10.88 -21.05
C GLN A 711 -2.77 -10.38 -21.89
N GLY A 712 -3.87 -11.14 -21.84
CA GLY A 712 -5.08 -10.88 -22.60
C GLY A 712 -4.97 -11.25 -24.08
N HIS A 713 -6.06 -11.03 -24.81
CA HIS A 713 -6.14 -11.18 -26.26
C HIS A 713 -7.08 -10.09 -26.82
N ASP A 714 -6.75 -9.45 -27.93
CA ASP A 714 -7.59 -8.40 -28.54
C ASP A 714 -8.08 -7.32 -27.54
N GLU A 715 -7.16 -6.86 -26.67
CA GLU A 715 -7.45 -5.90 -25.58
C GLU A 715 -8.49 -6.41 -24.56
N ILE A 716 -8.62 -7.73 -24.38
CA ILE A 716 -9.52 -8.37 -23.43
C ILE A 716 -8.71 -9.22 -22.45
N VAL A 717 -9.05 -9.16 -21.16
CA VAL A 717 -8.54 -10.06 -20.12
C VAL A 717 -9.72 -10.82 -19.53
N ASP A 718 -9.67 -12.14 -19.54
CA ASP A 718 -10.75 -12.97 -18.98
C ASP A 718 -10.39 -13.44 -17.57
N TYR A 719 -11.24 -13.14 -16.60
CA TYR A 719 -11.10 -13.64 -15.23
C TYR A 719 -11.70 -15.05 -15.15
N SER A 720 -11.16 -15.96 -15.97
CA SER A 720 -11.67 -17.32 -16.16
C SER A 720 -11.45 -18.21 -14.92
N GLU A 721 -10.61 -17.77 -13.97
CA GLU A 721 -10.51 -18.36 -12.63
C GLU A 721 -11.74 -18.10 -11.75
N GLY A 722 -12.58 -17.12 -12.08
CA GLY A 722 -13.83 -16.84 -11.36
C GLY A 722 -13.61 -16.59 -9.87
N LEU A 723 -14.09 -17.49 -9.01
CA LEU A 723 -13.96 -17.39 -7.56
C LEU A 723 -12.61 -17.88 -7.02
N GLU A 724 -11.79 -18.50 -7.86
CA GLU A 724 -10.50 -19.07 -7.49
C GLU A 724 -9.42 -17.97 -7.49
N VAL A 725 -9.50 -17.04 -6.54
CA VAL A 725 -8.52 -15.97 -6.31
C VAL A 725 -7.79 -16.17 -4.98
N GLY A 726 -6.46 -15.98 -4.98
CA GLY A 726 -5.63 -16.17 -3.79
C GLY A 726 -5.65 -17.62 -3.29
N TYR A 727 -5.70 -17.84 -1.98
CA TYR A 727 -5.73 -19.18 -1.36
C TYR A 727 -6.86 -20.08 -1.89
N ARG A 728 -7.96 -19.50 -2.40
CA ARG A 728 -9.06 -20.25 -3.03
C ARG A 728 -8.59 -21.00 -4.27
N TRP A 729 -7.71 -20.38 -5.06
CA TRP A 729 -7.06 -21.02 -6.20
C TRP A 729 -6.16 -22.17 -5.75
N TYR A 730 -5.28 -21.93 -4.78
CA TYR A 730 -4.39 -22.97 -4.27
C TYR A 730 -5.16 -24.16 -3.71
N ASP A 731 -6.28 -23.90 -3.01
CA ASP A 731 -7.20 -24.94 -2.55
C ASP A 731 -7.81 -25.75 -3.70
N ALA A 732 -8.33 -25.07 -4.72
CA ALA A 732 -9.01 -25.71 -5.84
C ALA A 732 -8.05 -26.52 -6.72
N GLN A 733 -6.82 -26.04 -6.91
CA GLN A 733 -5.79 -26.68 -7.72
C GLN A 733 -4.95 -27.71 -6.96
N GLY A 734 -5.11 -27.82 -5.63
CA GLY A 734 -4.28 -28.71 -4.80
C GLY A 734 -2.82 -28.27 -4.70
N GLU A 735 -2.55 -26.98 -4.92
CA GLU A 735 -1.21 -26.39 -4.92
C GLU A 735 -0.75 -26.08 -3.48
N THR A 736 0.52 -26.35 -3.20
CA THR A 736 1.14 -26.01 -1.90
C THR A 736 1.88 -24.68 -2.01
N PRO A 737 1.41 -23.60 -1.36
CA PRO A 737 2.11 -22.33 -1.37
C PRO A 737 3.39 -22.38 -0.52
N LEU A 738 4.30 -21.43 -0.77
CA LEU A 738 5.47 -21.22 0.09
C LEU A 738 5.02 -20.79 1.49
N PHE A 739 4.13 -19.81 1.57
CA PHE A 739 3.42 -19.46 2.80
C PHE A 739 1.95 -19.20 2.50
N PRO A 740 1.01 -19.82 3.23
CA PRO A 740 -0.41 -19.70 2.93
C PRO A 740 -1.02 -18.42 3.50
N PHE A 741 -2.15 -17.98 2.91
CA PHE A 741 -2.99 -16.93 3.49
C PHE A 741 -3.27 -17.18 4.97
N GLY A 742 -3.21 -16.12 5.77
CA GLY A 742 -3.43 -16.14 7.21
C GLY A 742 -2.26 -16.71 8.00
N HIS A 743 -1.13 -17.06 7.38
CA HIS A 743 0.06 -17.57 8.09
C HIS A 743 0.83 -16.48 8.81
N GLY A 744 1.37 -16.79 9.99
CA GLY A 744 2.29 -15.91 10.70
C GLY A 744 2.61 -16.46 12.08
N LEU A 745 3.89 -16.46 12.42
CA LEU A 745 4.40 -16.92 13.71
C LEU A 745 4.52 -15.75 14.71
N GLY A 746 4.75 -16.10 15.97
CA GLY A 746 5.13 -15.17 17.05
C GLY A 746 6.38 -15.70 17.78
N TYR A 747 6.83 -14.98 18.80
CA TYR A 747 7.86 -15.47 19.72
C TYR A 747 7.27 -16.24 20.91
N THR A 748 5.96 -16.10 21.15
CA THR A 748 5.19 -16.96 22.05
C THR A 748 4.39 -18.05 21.33
N ARG A 749 3.82 -18.99 22.09
CA ARG A 749 3.01 -20.11 21.58
C ARG A 749 1.60 -20.05 22.16
N PHE A 750 0.62 -20.44 21.35
CA PHE A 750 -0.79 -20.48 21.76
C PHE A 750 -1.35 -21.89 21.70
N SER A 751 -2.21 -22.23 22.65
CA SER A 751 -3.01 -23.46 22.66
C SER A 751 -4.50 -23.11 22.60
N TRP A 752 -5.24 -23.90 21.83
CA TRP A 752 -6.67 -23.68 21.60
C TRP A 752 -7.46 -24.89 22.07
N ARG A 753 -8.62 -24.67 22.69
CA ARG A 753 -9.50 -25.75 23.17
C ARG A 753 -10.97 -25.32 23.21
N ASP A 754 -11.82 -26.28 23.54
CA ASP A 754 -13.26 -26.09 23.76
C ASP A 754 -13.98 -25.38 22.60
N PRO A 755 -13.79 -25.83 21.33
CA PRO A 755 -14.40 -25.18 20.19
C PRO A 755 -15.93 -25.39 20.19
N LEU A 756 -16.66 -24.34 19.82
CA LEU A 756 -18.11 -24.37 19.72
C LEU A 756 -18.55 -23.51 18.53
N VAL A 757 -19.47 -24.03 17.72
CA VAL A 757 -20.15 -23.27 16.67
C VAL A 757 -21.64 -23.31 16.95
N VAL A 758 -22.26 -22.13 17.00
CA VAL A 758 -23.69 -21.96 17.23
C VAL A 758 -24.28 -21.08 16.14
N ALA A 759 -25.47 -21.43 15.65
CA ALA A 759 -26.26 -20.54 14.81
C ALA A 759 -26.64 -19.26 15.59
N ASP A 760 -26.65 -18.12 14.91
CA ASP A 760 -27.01 -16.80 15.44
C ASP A 760 -27.87 -16.06 14.40
N GLY A 761 -29.19 -16.23 14.50
CA GLY A 761 -30.14 -15.82 13.46
C GLY A 761 -29.80 -16.48 12.13
N ASP A 762 -29.63 -15.66 11.08
CA ASP A 762 -29.20 -16.12 9.77
C ASP A 762 -27.68 -16.35 9.64
N GLY A 763 -26.91 -15.98 10.67
CA GLY A 763 -25.46 -16.19 10.73
C GLY A 763 -25.06 -17.27 11.75
N ALA A 764 -23.83 -17.17 12.23
CA ALA A 764 -23.32 -18.06 13.27
C ALA A 764 -22.23 -17.37 14.12
N VAL A 765 -21.90 -17.95 15.26
CA VAL A 765 -20.76 -17.55 16.09
C VAL A 765 -19.90 -18.78 16.36
N ALA A 766 -18.62 -18.69 16.03
CA ALA A 766 -17.61 -19.67 16.42
C ALA A 766 -16.87 -19.17 17.67
N ILE A 767 -16.74 -20.03 18.67
CA ILE A 767 -16.12 -19.72 19.96
C ILE A 767 -15.01 -20.72 20.23
N VAL A 768 -13.85 -20.23 20.68
CA VAL A 768 -12.71 -21.07 21.06
C VAL A 768 -12.00 -20.44 22.25
N THR A 769 -11.51 -21.25 23.18
CA THR A 769 -10.64 -20.76 24.26
C THR A 769 -9.20 -20.72 23.75
N VAL A 770 -8.56 -19.56 23.81
CA VAL A 770 -7.17 -19.34 23.40
C VAL A 770 -6.34 -19.02 24.64
N LYS A 771 -5.23 -19.73 24.82
CA LYS A 771 -4.27 -19.53 25.91
C LYS A 771 -2.88 -19.25 25.36
N ASN A 772 -2.21 -18.25 25.92
CA ASN A 772 -0.78 -18.01 25.72
C ASN A 772 0.02 -18.95 26.64
N GLU A 773 0.73 -19.90 26.06
CA GLU A 773 1.53 -20.91 26.78
C GLU A 773 2.99 -20.47 27.00
N GLY A 774 3.41 -19.35 26.43
CA GLY A 774 4.79 -18.88 26.53
C GLY A 774 5.02 -17.91 27.68
N ALA A 775 6.25 -17.40 27.73
CA ALA A 775 6.75 -16.52 28.80
C ALA A 775 6.67 -15.02 28.43
N ARG A 776 6.14 -14.68 27.25
CA ARG A 776 6.03 -13.31 26.74
C ARG A 776 4.59 -13.03 26.30
N ALA A 777 4.18 -11.77 26.38
CA ALA A 777 2.92 -11.33 25.80
C ALA A 777 2.98 -11.43 24.27
N GLY A 778 1.88 -11.83 23.64
CA GLY A 778 1.81 -11.90 22.19
C GLY A 778 0.39 -11.86 21.66
N SER A 779 0.25 -11.92 20.33
CA SER A 779 -1.05 -11.92 19.67
C SER A 779 -1.28 -13.19 18.85
N ASP A 780 -2.53 -13.63 18.82
CA ASP A 780 -3.01 -14.65 17.91
C ASP A 780 -4.25 -14.18 17.14
N VAL A 781 -4.56 -14.83 16.02
CA VAL A 781 -5.73 -14.50 15.19
C VAL A 781 -6.52 -15.77 14.94
N VAL A 782 -7.72 -15.83 15.52
CA VAL A 782 -8.67 -16.91 15.24
C VAL A 782 -9.35 -16.59 13.92
N GLN A 783 -9.09 -17.41 12.91
CA GLN A 783 -9.71 -17.31 11.58
C GLN A 783 -10.77 -18.40 11.45
N VAL A 784 -11.91 -18.08 10.84
CA VAL A 784 -13.00 -19.02 10.64
C VAL A 784 -13.37 -19.06 9.18
N TYR A 785 -13.31 -20.25 8.59
CA TYR A 785 -13.65 -20.50 7.20
C TYR A 785 -14.92 -21.34 7.11
N LEU A 786 -15.75 -21.06 6.12
CA LEU A 786 -16.86 -21.93 5.73
C LEU A 786 -16.40 -22.83 4.59
N GLY A 787 -16.55 -24.14 4.77
CA GLY A 787 -16.37 -25.11 3.70
C GLY A 787 -17.48 -24.99 2.67
N ARG A 788 -17.26 -25.52 1.47
CA ARG A 788 -18.27 -25.57 0.40
C ARG A 788 -19.57 -26.22 0.89
N ALA A 789 -20.71 -25.58 0.58
CA ALA A 789 -22.03 -26.11 0.92
C ALA A 789 -22.40 -27.35 0.11
N ALA A 790 -23.24 -28.21 0.67
CA ALA A 790 -23.86 -29.30 -0.09
C ALA A 790 -24.64 -28.73 -1.28
N GLY A 791 -24.38 -29.26 -2.49
CA GLY A 791 -25.02 -28.79 -3.72
C GLY A 791 -24.53 -27.43 -4.24
N ALA A 792 -23.45 -26.88 -3.70
CA ALA A 792 -22.86 -25.64 -4.22
C ALA A 792 -22.54 -25.74 -5.72
N ALA A 793 -22.74 -24.63 -6.43
CA ALA A 793 -22.54 -24.58 -7.88
C ALA A 793 -21.07 -24.91 -8.27
N PRO A 794 -20.83 -25.42 -9.49
CA PRO A 794 -19.47 -25.63 -10.01
C PRO A 794 -18.60 -24.37 -9.91
N GLY A 795 -17.29 -24.56 -9.71
CA GLY A 795 -16.35 -23.44 -9.50
C GLY A 795 -16.43 -22.79 -8.11
N THR A 796 -17.28 -23.28 -7.19
CA THR A 796 -17.27 -22.81 -5.80
C THR A 796 -16.02 -23.32 -5.07
N PRO A 797 -15.19 -22.43 -4.48
CA PRO A 797 -13.96 -22.81 -3.80
C PRO A 797 -14.19 -23.80 -2.64
N PRO A 798 -13.18 -24.62 -2.29
CA PRO A 798 -13.31 -25.58 -1.19
C PRO A 798 -13.67 -24.96 0.17
N LYS A 799 -13.16 -23.74 0.43
CA LYS A 799 -13.50 -22.94 1.61
C LYS A 799 -13.32 -21.45 1.36
N ALA A 800 -13.97 -20.62 2.15
CA ALA A 800 -13.82 -19.17 2.15
C ALA A 800 -13.81 -18.62 3.58
N LEU A 801 -13.02 -17.56 3.83
CA LEU A 801 -12.97 -16.86 5.10
C LEU A 801 -14.33 -16.23 5.38
N ALA A 802 -14.87 -16.49 6.56
CA ALA A 802 -16.20 -16.03 7.00
C ALA A 802 -16.15 -15.11 8.22
N GLY A 803 -15.02 -15.09 8.93
CA GLY A 803 -14.78 -14.16 10.04
C GLY A 803 -13.39 -14.36 10.64
N PHE A 804 -12.93 -13.36 11.40
CA PHE A 804 -11.70 -13.45 12.17
C PHE A 804 -11.79 -12.61 13.46
N THR A 805 -10.93 -12.89 14.42
CA THR A 805 -10.74 -12.03 15.61
C THR A 805 -9.31 -12.14 16.10
N ARG A 806 -8.63 -10.99 16.20
CA ARG A 806 -7.32 -10.87 16.84
C ARG A 806 -7.48 -10.84 18.35
N VAL A 807 -6.59 -11.52 19.07
CA VAL A 807 -6.50 -11.49 20.53
C VAL A 807 -5.05 -11.22 20.94
N ARG A 808 -4.84 -10.35 21.93
CA ARG A 808 -3.54 -10.17 22.59
C ARG A 808 -3.64 -10.71 24.01
N LEU A 809 -2.69 -11.55 24.41
CA LEU A 809 -2.66 -12.18 25.73
C LEU A 809 -1.29 -12.02 26.37
N GLU A 810 -1.29 -11.66 27.65
CA GLU A 810 -0.12 -11.76 28.52
C GLU A 810 0.34 -13.22 28.67
N ALA A 811 1.58 -13.42 29.13
CA ALA A 811 2.13 -14.75 29.38
C ALA A 811 1.23 -15.56 30.33
N GLY A 812 0.87 -16.80 29.95
CA GLY A 812 0.02 -17.68 30.75
C GLY A 812 -1.49 -17.33 30.76
N ALA A 813 -1.89 -16.19 30.22
CA ALA A 813 -3.29 -15.77 30.19
C ALA A 813 -4.11 -16.54 29.16
N GLU A 814 -5.42 -16.66 29.42
CA GLU A 814 -6.37 -17.28 28.50
C GLU A 814 -7.68 -16.49 28.41
N THR A 815 -8.37 -16.60 27.28
CA THR A 815 -9.69 -16.00 27.09
C THR A 815 -10.53 -16.81 26.10
N ARG A 816 -11.86 -16.63 26.12
CA ARG A 816 -12.76 -17.14 25.07
C ARG A 816 -12.85 -16.11 23.96
N VAL A 817 -12.43 -16.49 22.77
CA VAL A 817 -12.54 -15.69 21.55
C VAL A 817 -13.82 -16.08 20.83
N ALA A 818 -14.65 -15.10 20.48
CA ALA A 818 -15.86 -15.28 19.71
C ALA A 818 -15.71 -14.60 18.34
N VAL A 819 -15.90 -15.34 17.28
CA VAL A 819 -15.85 -14.88 15.89
C VAL A 819 -17.25 -14.91 15.31
N LYS A 820 -17.79 -13.73 14.99
CA LYS A 820 -19.11 -13.59 14.37
C LYS A 820 -19.03 -13.84 12.86
N LEU A 821 -19.89 -14.72 12.35
CA LEU A 821 -20.07 -15.00 10.94
C LEU A 821 -21.37 -14.31 10.49
N ALA A 822 -21.24 -13.29 9.65
CA ALA A 822 -22.38 -12.53 9.16
C ALA A 822 -23.27 -13.37 8.22
N PRO A 823 -24.57 -13.09 8.11
CA PRO A 823 -25.47 -13.80 7.18
C PRO A 823 -24.93 -13.92 5.76
N ARG A 824 -24.29 -12.84 5.24
CA ARG A 824 -23.69 -12.81 3.89
C ARG A 824 -22.67 -13.94 3.65
N ALA A 825 -21.98 -14.43 4.69
CA ALA A 825 -21.02 -15.54 4.53
C ALA A 825 -21.71 -16.87 4.17
N PHE A 826 -23.02 -16.98 4.37
CA PHE A 826 -23.85 -18.15 4.04
C PHE A 826 -24.64 -17.95 2.75
N GLU A 827 -24.34 -16.92 1.97
CA GLU A 827 -25.02 -16.62 0.71
C GLU A 827 -24.04 -16.74 -0.48
N SER A 828 -24.59 -17.07 -1.65
CA SER A 828 -23.89 -16.94 -2.94
C SER A 828 -24.71 -16.11 -3.92
N TRP A 829 -24.05 -15.53 -4.92
CA TRP A 829 -24.69 -14.72 -5.93
C TRP A 829 -25.36 -15.59 -7.00
N SER A 830 -26.68 -15.46 -7.13
CA SER A 830 -27.47 -16.08 -8.20
C SER A 830 -27.47 -15.16 -9.42
N GLU A 831 -26.75 -15.53 -10.47
CA GLU A 831 -26.75 -14.81 -11.75
C GLU A 831 -28.14 -14.81 -12.41
N LYS A 832 -28.94 -15.86 -12.19
CA LYS A 832 -30.32 -15.94 -12.68
C LYS A 832 -31.22 -14.86 -12.07
N ASP A 833 -31.05 -14.61 -10.77
CA ASP A 833 -31.90 -13.68 -10.02
C ASP A 833 -31.25 -12.30 -9.87
N HIS A 834 -29.99 -12.17 -10.29
CA HIS A 834 -29.11 -11.04 -10.00
C HIS A 834 -29.18 -10.64 -8.52
N ALA A 835 -29.08 -11.61 -7.60
CA ALA A 835 -29.25 -11.39 -6.17
C ALA A 835 -28.54 -12.45 -5.32
N TRP A 836 -28.23 -12.08 -4.07
CA TRP A 836 -27.73 -13.02 -3.06
C TRP A 836 -28.80 -14.02 -2.66
N ARG A 837 -28.42 -15.29 -2.56
CA ARG A 837 -29.25 -16.41 -2.13
C ARG A 837 -28.54 -17.20 -1.05
N ARG A 838 -29.27 -17.53 0.01
CA ARG A 838 -28.77 -18.40 1.08
C ARG A 838 -28.43 -19.77 0.50
N GLU A 839 -27.24 -20.26 0.80
CA GLU A 839 -26.79 -21.61 0.49
C GLU A 839 -27.27 -22.62 1.53
N SER A 840 -27.05 -23.91 1.27
CA SER A 840 -27.32 -24.94 2.27
C SER A 840 -26.45 -24.74 3.52
N ASP A 841 -27.08 -24.83 4.70
CA ASP A 841 -26.41 -24.85 5.99
C ASP A 841 -25.67 -26.19 6.24
N GLU A 842 -25.89 -27.20 5.38
CA GLU A 842 -25.13 -28.45 5.36
C GLU A 842 -23.71 -28.19 4.83
N ARG A 843 -22.84 -27.70 5.72
CA ARG A 843 -21.44 -27.38 5.44
C ARG A 843 -20.56 -27.48 6.69
N ARG A 844 -19.26 -27.43 6.48
CA ARG A 844 -18.24 -27.44 7.54
C ARG A 844 -17.86 -26.03 7.95
N VAL A 845 -17.62 -25.82 9.24
CA VAL A 845 -17.09 -24.60 9.83
C VAL A 845 -15.71 -24.91 10.39
N LEU A 846 -14.68 -24.28 9.83
CA LEU A 846 -13.28 -24.57 10.09
C LEU A 846 -12.70 -23.43 10.94
N ILE A 847 -12.28 -23.72 12.16
CA ILE A 847 -11.60 -22.78 13.05
C ILE A 847 -10.10 -23.03 12.91
N ALA A 848 -9.35 -22.00 12.52
CA ALA A 848 -8.00 -22.16 12.00
C ALA A 848 -7.08 -21.00 12.38
N ALA A 849 -5.78 -21.29 12.50
CA ALA A 849 -4.74 -20.28 12.73
C ALA A 849 -4.19 -19.70 11.41
N SER A 850 -4.43 -20.39 10.28
CA SER A 850 -4.21 -19.93 8.90
C SER A 850 -5.08 -20.76 7.95
N SER A 851 -5.12 -20.41 6.66
CA SER A 851 -5.85 -21.21 5.64
C SER A 851 -5.37 -22.66 5.49
N ARG A 852 -4.19 -23.00 6.02
CA ARG A 852 -3.62 -24.37 6.02
C ARG A 852 -3.49 -24.99 7.41
N ASP A 853 -3.67 -24.22 8.47
CA ASP A 853 -3.56 -24.68 9.86
C ASP A 853 -4.95 -24.75 10.51
N ILE A 854 -5.73 -25.74 10.09
CA ILE A 854 -7.08 -26.00 10.61
C ILE A 854 -6.97 -26.74 11.95
N ARG A 855 -7.45 -26.10 13.03
CA ARG A 855 -7.39 -26.64 14.38
C ARG A 855 -8.65 -27.41 14.75
N PHE A 856 -9.80 -26.95 14.26
CA PHE A 856 -11.08 -27.60 14.50
C PHE A 856 -11.94 -27.58 13.24
N ASP A 857 -12.58 -28.71 12.96
CA ASP A 857 -13.53 -28.87 11.87
C ASP A 857 -14.86 -29.34 12.47
N LEU A 858 -15.87 -28.47 12.43
CA LEU A 858 -17.16 -28.69 13.07
C LEU A 858 -18.31 -28.55 12.06
N PRO A 859 -19.42 -29.30 12.21
CA PRO A 859 -20.63 -28.99 11.47
C PRO A 859 -21.27 -27.71 12.02
N LEU A 860 -22.04 -27.00 11.18
CA LEU A 860 -22.95 -25.97 11.69
C LEU A 860 -24.08 -26.65 12.46
N ARG A 861 -24.15 -26.43 13.79
CA ARG A 861 -25.22 -26.98 14.62
C ARG A 861 -26.48 -26.10 14.50
N PRO A 862 -27.68 -26.69 14.37
CA PRO A 862 -28.92 -25.93 14.50
C PRO A 862 -28.96 -25.24 15.88
N ALA A 863 -29.53 -24.04 15.96
CA ALA A 863 -29.86 -23.46 17.25
C ALA A 863 -30.76 -24.47 17.98
N THR A 864 -30.27 -25.03 19.09
CA THR A 864 -31.13 -25.85 19.94
C THR A 864 -32.17 -24.89 20.49
N THR A 865 -33.42 -25.05 20.07
CA THR A 865 -34.55 -24.49 20.79
C THR A 865 -34.38 -24.97 22.22
N ALA A 866 -34.07 -24.05 23.12
CA ALA A 866 -34.16 -24.32 24.54
C ALA A 866 -35.59 -24.80 24.77
N GLN A 867 -35.76 -26.11 24.96
CA GLN A 867 -36.98 -26.62 25.56
C GLN A 867 -37.07 -25.93 26.91
N THR A 868 -37.97 -24.96 27.03
CA THR A 868 -38.45 -24.49 28.32
C THR A 868 -39.14 -25.68 28.95
N GLY A 869 -38.37 -26.49 29.69
CA GLY A 869 -38.89 -27.50 30.57
C GLY A 869 -39.71 -26.81 31.65
N ASN A 870 -41.02 -27.05 31.62
CA ASN A 870 -41.90 -26.86 32.78
C ASN A 870 -41.48 -27.76 33.93
#